data_AF-A0AAV3WTY2-F1
#
_entry.id   AF-A0AAV3WTY2-F1
#
_cell.length_a   1.000
_cell.length_b   1.000
_cell.length_c   1.000
_cell.angle_alpha   90.00
_cell.angle_beta   90.00
_cell.angle_gamma   90.00
#
_symmetry.space_group_name_H-M   'P 1'
#
loop_
_entity.id
_entity.type
_entity.pdbx_description
1 polymer ?
#
loop_
_entity_poly.entity_id
_entity_poly.type
_entity_poly.pdbx_seq_one_letter_code
_entity_poly.pdbx_strand_id
1 'polypeptide(L)'
;MRVRKVDDMQSKKLIKSIFLSSIASMILFNSDVNAEDSTLTSDNNDNFEINDFSQISSLVSEKQLDWKLLGAIKEHQNEEYISALKLYNEYIDLNDLTVELKDEVLYLIELAETNQTPPVEFDIFLKEFNEGKQKEDDNVDDISKQRTSDELELESEKQPSEEIKEDMPDINKDDKSNSTTKDVIEDESENEKNQQDKETTNSVSARSTAVLSADSMYSDFINASTATKAWNAAQEFKNNYPNDSRLKEVFIKIEKRILDLAQSYHRKGNYNSALTLYKQLKNESMISGETKNLIEEYLNLINKSKKLPYLSTLYSDTINASTASEAWGSAMNFKKYYPNDELLIQAIEDAAKRILNLGQSYHRKGELVKAKELYDKILDEPLVNSILNKSVELSFLQAKNGQKLSYVTTLFNDTINAKTASRAWDLALYFLNLYPTENKAFKALEISANRIFSLGQSYHRKGDFNKALHYYNLLINESRISDSLEQSVKQYVEQADGKIDLVTDNDYKNKSIKAKTASKAWEIALEGKANFPNSELILDAVISAADRLIALGKNAHSSKEYDKAISYYEMVLNESLVPFSYKSVLEVYIMQAKSQFPNMNSEKIYKKSLSANTASEAWNLSIKGLEFYPNNSLLLDSLEQAGLRVFSLGKSNHRKGNFDIATTYYNMIVGNPSLPSYLIARASSYLYLSNNNMFLTSYVIKGTQYKSSFSEALSKQMNNNPQTDLNGNGFSKATTEQTKYYLNPENFLPENSNDIDVMLSTLKVITKTLNVRTGPSTNYTNIGQVEKNQSFQILSSQNGWFEINFNGRNAWISGSQNYVKVDNDVLQFLKLSGSSGISVNDMNKELASAGILKNMGSVFSKASQTYNINEIYLISHALLETGYGTSELATGVKVNGVTVYNMFGIGAYDSNAVKLGAQRAYELGWTTPEKAILGGAKWISNQYINNSIYLQDTLYKMRWNPSMPSIHQYATDIGWAVKQTNSLDLLVRLSQKYDLVLNFDVPIYK
;
A
#
# COMPACT_ATOMS: atom_id res chain seq x y z
N MET A 1 12.71 15.87 17.50
CA MET A 1 14.02 16.39 17.98
C MET A 1 14.32 17.73 17.29
N ARG A 2 15.40 18.44 17.64
CA ARG A 2 15.91 19.57 16.84
C ARG A 2 16.92 19.04 15.82
N VAL A 3 16.84 19.48 14.57
CA VAL A 3 17.87 19.24 13.55
C VAL A 3 18.25 20.58 12.93
N ARG A 4 19.55 20.88 12.91
CA ARG A 4 20.15 21.89 12.02
C ARG A 4 20.81 21.15 10.86
N LYS A 5 20.99 21.81 9.71
CA LYS A 5 21.64 21.21 8.55
C LYS A 5 23.02 20.64 8.89
N VAL A 6 23.30 19.46 8.34
CA VAL A 6 24.61 19.04 7.81
C VAL A 6 24.32 18.28 6.52
N ASP A 7 24.98 18.63 5.41
CA ASP A 7 24.82 17.93 4.12
C ASP A 7 25.61 16.61 4.13
N ASP A 8 25.10 15.65 4.89
CA ASP A 8 25.69 14.32 5.04
C ASP A 8 24.89 13.27 4.24
N MET A 9 25.62 12.35 3.61
CA MET A 9 25.08 11.11 3.06
C MET A 9 24.33 10.30 4.14
N GLN A 10 24.72 10.37 5.42
CA GLN A 10 23.93 9.81 6.53
C GLN A 10 22.55 10.47 6.66
N SER A 11 22.39 11.78 6.43
CA SER A 11 21.09 12.45 6.50
C SER A 11 20.17 12.03 5.33
N LYS A 12 20.73 11.89 4.13
CA LYS A 12 19.99 11.36 2.96
C LYS A 12 19.64 9.87 3.16
N LYS A 13 20.54 9.07 3.75
CA LYS A 13 20.26 7.69 4.20
C LYS A 13 19.23 7.64 5.33
N LEU A 14 19.19 8.61 6.23
CA LEU A 14 18.23 8.67 7.33
C LEU A 14 16.82 9.00 6.83
N ILE A 15 16.68 9.93 5.87
CA ILE A 15 15.38 10.21 5.23
C ILE A 15 14.92 8.98 4.43
N LYS A 16 15.81 8.36 3.63
CA LYS A 16 15.51 7.11 2.91
C LYS A 16 15.17 5.96 3.88
N SER A 17 15.82 5.89 5.04
CA SER A 17 15.55 4.93 6.10
C SER A 17 14.20 5.18 6.78
N ILE A 18 13.84 6.43 7.09
CA ILE A 18 12.52 6.77 7.66
C ILE A 18 11.40 6.46 6.66
N PHE A 19 11.61 6.74 5.37
CA PHE A 19 10.66 6.39 4.31
C PHE A 19 10.51 4.87 4.16
N LEU A 20 11.63 4.14 4.03
CA LEU A 20 11.61 2.67 3.95
C LEU A 20 11.11 2.00 5.23
N SER A 21 11.34 2.57 6.42
CA SER A 21 10.80 2.08 7.70
C SER A 21 9.31 2.38 7.85
N SER A 22 8.81 3.47 7.26
CA SER A 22 7.38 3.76 7.20
C SER A 22 6.68 2.78 6.26
N ILE A 23 7.25 2.54 5.08
CA ILE A 23 6.79 1.51 4.14
C ILE A 23 6.87 0.13 4.77
N ALA A 24 7.99 -0.25 5.40
CA ALA A 24 8.14 -1.54 6.09
C ALA A 24 7.16 -1.69 7.26
N SER A 25 6.85 -0.62 8.00
CA SER A 25 5.81 -0.64 9.04
C SER A 25 4.41 -0.83 8.46
N MET A 26 4.09 -0.19 7.32
CA MET A 26 2.82 -0.39 6.63
C MET A 26 2.72 -1.77 5.96
N ILE A 27 3.84 -2.36 5.52
CA ILE A 27 3.92 -3.75 5.04
C ILE A 27 3.74 -4.73 6.20
N LEU A 28 4.48 -4.58 7.30
CA LEU A 28 4.36 -5.42 8.50
C LEU A 28 2.97 -5.35 9.15
N PHE A 29 2.23 -4.25 8.95
CA PHE A 29 0.83 -4.13 9.39
C PHE A 29 -0.18 -4.85 8.48
N ASN A 30 0.21 -5.24 7.25
CA ASN A 30 -0.70 -5.77 6.23
C ASN A 30 -0.23 -7.08 5.56
N SER A 31 0.97 -7.61 5.86
CA SER A 31 1.50 -8.83 5.25
C SER A 31 1.23 -10.08 6.10
N ASP A 32 0.37 -11.00 5.62
CA ASP A 32 0.25 -12.38 6.13
C ASP A 32 1.61 -13.10 5.91
N VAL A 33 2.50 -13.08 6.92
CA VAL A 33 3.78 -13.81 6.98
C VAL A 33 3.94 -14.42 8.38
N ASN A 34 4.26 -15.71 8.44
CA ASN A 34 4.27 -16.48 9.69
C ASN A 34 5.35 -16.02 10.68
N ALA A 35 4.94 -15.64 11.89
CA ALA A 35 5.84 -15.27 12.99
C ALA A 35 6.24 -16.50 13.85
N GLU A 36 6.77 -17.56 13.22
CA GLU A 36 7.22 -18.78 13.91
C GLU A 36 8.74 -19.01 13.92
N ASP A 37 9.55 -18.17 13.24
CA ASP A 37 11.01 -18.34 13.17
C ASP A 37 11.78 -17.04 13.49
N SER A 38 11.40 -16.40 14.61
CA SER A 38 12.11 -15.25 15.19
C SER A 38 12.42 -15.49 16.66
N THR A 39 13.67 -15.87 16.98
CA THR A 39 14.16 -16.06 18.34
C THR A 39 14.43 -14.73 19.05
N LEU A 40 13.38 -13.93 19.25
CA LEU A 40 13.39 -12.70 20.04
C LEU A 40 12.27 -12.77 21.10
N THR A 41 12.58 -13.44 22.21
CA THR A 41 11.72 -13.43 23.40
C THR A 41 11.67 -12.02 23.99
N SER A 42 10.48 -11.57 24.36
CA SER A 42 10.27 -10.28 25.03
C SER A 42 10.94 -10.23 26.40
N ASP A 43 11.81 -9.24 26.63
CA ASP A 43 11.98 -8.67 27.96
C ASP A 43 12.54 -7.23 27.89
N ASN A 44 12.06 -6.39 28.81
CA ASN A 44 12.36 -4.95 28.99
C ASN A 44 11.84 -3.96 27.93
N ASN A 45 11.32 -2.83 28.43
CA ASN A 45 11.15 -1.60 27.65
C ASN A 45 12.49 -0.88 27.54
N ASP A 46 13.03 -0.72 26.33
CA ASP A 46 13.92 0.40 26.00
C ASP A 46 13.97 0.63 24.48
N ASN A 47 14.57 1.74 24.05
CA ASN A 47 14.54 2.18 22.64
C ASN A 47 15.32 1.24 21.72
N PHE A 48 14.63 0.63 20.73
CA PHE A 48 15.27 -0.12 19.65
C PHE A 48 15.79 0.83 18.55
N GLU A 49 16.99 1.38 18.75
CA GLU A 49 17.78 1.93 17.64
C GLU A 49 18.50 0.80 16.90
N ILE A 50 18.10 0.54 15.65
CA ILE A 50 18.78 -0.41 14.77
C ILE A 50 20.06 0.26 14.24
N ASN A 51 21.17 0.04 14.96
CA ASN A 51 22.44 0.73 14.75
C ASN A 51 23.47 -0.03 13.88
N ASP A 52 23.09 -1.14 13.22
CA ASP A 52 23.95 -1.90 12.30
C ASP A 52 23.25 -2.14 10.95
N PHE A 53 23.93 -1.78 9.86
CA PHE A 53 23.43 -1.91 8.47
C PHE A 53 23.68 -3.29 7.84
N SER A 54 24.54 -4.12 8.43
CA SER A 54 25.00 -5.39 7.83
C SER A 54 23.87 -6.40 7.64
N GLN A 55 22.91 -6.46 8.57
CA GLN A 55 21.81 -7.43 8.55
C GLN A 55 20.73 -7.11 7.51
N ILE A 56 20.55 -5.83 7.13
CA ILE A 56 19.53 -5.43 6.13
C ILE A 56 19.96 -5.85 4.71
N SER A 57 21.27 -5.93 4.43
CA SER A 57 21.78 -6.37 3.13
C SER A 57 21.33 -7.79 2.76
N SER A 58 21.13 -8.67 3.75
CA SER A 58 20.67 -10.06 3.56
C SER A 58 19.18 -10.15 3.22
N LEU A 59 18.35 -9.20 3.69
CA LEU A 59 16.91 -9.20 3.40
C LEU A 59 16.61 -8.72 1.97
N VAL A 60 17.43 -7.84 1.42
CA VAL A 60 17.26 -7.30 0.07
C VAL A 60 17.78 -8.26 -1.01
N SER A 61 18.76 -9.12 -0.70
CA SER A 61 19.41 -9.99 -1.68
C SER A 61 18.68 -11.30 -2.02
N GLU A 62 17.72 -11.76 -1.20
CA GLU A 62 17.15 -13.11 -1.38
C GLU A 62 15.61 -13.21 -1.55
N LYS A 63 14.81 -12.16 -1.30
CA LYS A 63 13.33 -12.30 -1.30
C LYS A 63 12.55 -11.20 -2.02
N GLN A 64 12.27 -11.49 -3.30
CA GLN A 64 11.00 -11.25 -4.01
C GLN A 64 10.09 -10.11 -3.47
N LEU A 65 10.43 -8.83 -3.72
CA LEU A 65 9.58 -7.69 -3.33
C LEU A 65 8.86 -6.98 -4.49
N ASP A 66 9.46 -6.87 -5.68
CA ASP A 66 8.92 -6.06 -6.79
C ASP A 66 7.50 -6.48 -7.23
N TRP A 67 7.29 -7.76 -7.51
CA TRP A 67 6.05 -8.21 -8.14
C TRP A 67 4.82 -8.17 -7.21
N LYS A 68 5.01 -8.24 -5.89
CA LYS A 68 3.92 -8.03 -4.92
C LYS A 68 3.47 -6.56 -4.86
N LEU A 69 4.39 -5.63 -5.14
CA LEU A 69 4.07 -4.20 -5.24
C LEU A 69 3.17 -3.95 -6.46
N LEU A 70 3.50 -4.52 -7.62
CA LEU A 70 2.66 -4.51 -8.83
C LEU A 70 1.29 -5.20 -8.62
N GLY A 71 1.22 -6.25 -7.81
CA GLY A 71 -0.04 -6.88 -7.42
C GLY A 71 -0.98 -5.92 -6.69
N ALA A 72 -0.48 -5.20 -5.67
CA ALA A 72 -1.27 -4.26 -4.89
C ALA A 72 -1.76 -3.05 -5.71
N ILE A 73 -0.96 -2.58 -6.68
CA ILE A 73 -1.33 -1.51 -7.62
C ILE A 73 -2.57 -1.89 -8.45
N LYS A 74 -2.80 -3.19 -8.71
CA LYS A 74 -3.88 -3.67 -9.59
C LYS A 74 -5.27 -3.69 -8.92
N GLU A 75 -5.37 -3.60 -7.59
CA GLU A 75 -6.64 -3.76 -6.87
C GLU A 75 -7.25 -2.45 -6.31
N HIS A 76 -6.44 -1.46 -5.91
CA HIS A 76 -6.95 -0.25 -5.23
C HIS A 76 -6.35 1.07 -5.74
N GLN A 77 -7.05 1.72 -6.67
CA GLN A 77 -6.86 3.14 -7.00
C GLN A 77 -7.23 4.01 -5.79
N ASN A 78 -6.29 4.80 -5.25
CA ASN A 78 -6.55 5.75 -4.17
C ASN A 78 -5.69 7.02 -4.30
N GLU A 79 -6.24 8.19 -4.00
CA GLU A 79 -5.63 9.50 -4.32
C GLU A 79 -4.34 9.78 -3.53
N GLU A 80 -4.20 9.19 -2.34
CA GLU A 80 -2.99 9.26 -1.53
C GLU A 80 -1.77 8.61 -2.23
N TYR A 81 -2.00 7.54 -3.02
CA TYR A 81 -0.94 6.85 -3.76
C TYR A 81 -0.44 7.67 -4.96
N ILE A 82 -1.36 8.30 -5.70
CA ILE A 82 -1.03 9.26 -6.78
C ILE A 82 -0.27 10.47 -6.20
N SER A 83 -0.65 10.91 -5.00
CA SER A 83 0.04 12.00 -4.30
C SER A 83 1.45 11.61 -3.86
N ALA A 84 1.65 10.37 -3.38
CA ALA A 84 2.96 9.84 -3.02
C ALA A 84 3.88 9.66 -4.24
N LEU A 85 3.36 9.20 -5.39
CA LEU A 85 4.11 9.10 -6.64
C LEU A 85 4.54 10.48 -7.18
N LYS A 86 3.68 11.50 -7.07
CA LYS A 86 4.04 12.88 -7.41
C LYS A 86 5.17 13.42 -6.52
N LEU A 87 5.11 13.16 -5.22
CA LEU A 87 6.18 13.46 -4.26
C LEU A 87 7.49 12.69 -4.52
N TYR A 88 7.42 11.49 -5.09
CA TYR A 88 8.60 10.72 -5.52
C TYR A 88 9.24 11.34 -6.77
N ASN A 89 8.42 11.74 -7.75
CA ASN A 89 8.84 12.36 -9.01
C ASN A 89 9.41 13.79 -8.83
N GLU A 90 9.06 14.51 -7.76
CA GLU A 90 9.66 15.81 -7.43
C GLU A 90 11.07 15.73 -6.79
N TYR A 91 11.50 14.55 -6.29
CA TYR A 91 12.65 14.45 -5.38
C TYR A 91 13.75 13.46 -5.77
N ILE A 92 13.67 12.80 -6.93
CA ILE A 92 14.76 11.99 -7.49
C ILE A 92 15.09 12.48 -8.90
N ASP A 93 16.38 12.75 -9.13
CA ASP A 93 16.92 13.00 -10.46
C ASP A 93 16.87 11.70 -11.27
N LEU A 94 16.15 11.69 -12.40
CA LEU A 94 15.78 10.50 -13.19
C LEU A 94 16.96 9.88 -13.97
N ASN A 95 18.19 10.03 -13.48
CA ASN A 95 19.42 9.60 -14.11
C ASN A 95 20.15 8.46 -13.34
N ASP A 96 19.70 8.14 -12.12
CA ASP A 96 20.19 7.00 -11.30
C ASP A 96 19.38 5.68 -11.52
N LEU A 97 18.38 5.69 -12.41
CA LEU A 97 17.58 4.51 -12.79
C LEU A 97 18.11 3.87 -14.09
N THR A 98 17.98 2.54 -14.23
CA THR A 98 18.17 1.89 -15.53
C THR A 98 17.08 2.32 -16.51
N VAL A 99 17.40 2.30 -17.82
CA VAL A 99 16.48 2.76 -18.88
C VAL A 99 15.16 2.00 -18.83
N GLU A 100 15.20 0.68 -18.63
CA GLU A 100 14.01 -0.17 -18.54
C GLU A 100 13.06 0.26 -17.40
N LEU A 101 13.60 0.58 -16.22
CA LEU A 101 12.83 1.08 -15.06
C LEU A 101 12.29 2.49 -15.27
N LYS A 102 12.97 3.32 -16.07
CA LYS A 102 12.56 4.70 -16.38
C LYS A 102 11.38 4.73 -17.33
N ASP A 103 11.42 3.92 -18.39
CA ASP A 103 10.35 3.81 -19.38
C ASP A 103 9.09 3.15 -18.77
N GLU A 104 9.26 2.13 -17.91
CA GLU A 104 8.15 1.46 -17.23
C GLU A 104 7.42 2.38 -16.24
N VAL A 105 8.14 3.24 -15.51
CA VAL A 105 7.54 4.27 -14.64
C VAL A 105 6.79 5.34 -15.45
N LEU A 106 7.34 5.80 -16.58
CA LEU A 106 6.66 6.76 -17.47
C LEU A 106 5.37 6.19 -18.06
N TYR A 107 5.39 4.93 -18.51
CA TYR A 107 4.21 4.23 -19.03
C TYR A 107 3.12 4.02 -17.97
N LEU A 108 3.49 3.73 -16.72
CA LEU A 108 2.55 3.62 -15.61
C LEU A 108 1.92 4.97 -15.22
N ILE A 109 2.65 6.08 -15.36
CA ILE A 109 2.10 7.44 -15.20
C ILE A 109 1.09 7.74 -16.31
N GLU A 110 1.42 7.45 -17.58
CA GLU A 110 0.52 7.68 -18.73
C GLU A 110 -0.79 6.88 -18.61
N LEU A 111 -0.73 5.63 -18.15
CA LEU A 111 -1.92 4.80 -17.86
C LEU A 111 -2.77 5.38 -16.70
N ALA A 112 -2.12 5.90 -15.65
CA ALA A 112 -2.81 6.49 -14.50
C ALA A 112 -3.47 7.85 -14.83
N GLU A 113 -2.87 8.65 -15.71
CA GLU A 113 -3.44 9.94 -16.17
C GLU A 113 -4.55 9.76 -17.21
N THR A 114 -4.56 8.64 -17.96
CA THR A 114 -5.57 8.34 -18.99
C THR A 114 -6.71 7.41 -18.53
N ASN A 115 -6.62 6.81 -17.33
CA ASN A 115 -7.63 5.92 -16.75
C ASN A 115 -7.94 4.66 -17.61
N GLN A 116 -6.92 4.10 -18.28
CA GLN A 116 -7.06 2.92 -19.14
C GLN A 116 -6.45 1.65 -18.51
N THR A 117 -7.03 0.49 -18.85
CA THR A 117 -6.51 -0.84 -18.44
C THR A 117 -5.53 -1.39 -19.49
N PRO A 118 -4.43 -2.06 -19.10
CA PRO A 118 -3.44 -2.59 -20.05
C PRO A 118 -3.98 -3.61 -21.06
N PRO A 119 -3.38 -3.73 -22.26
CA PRO A 119 -3.77 -4.74 -23.25
C PRO A 119 -3.38 -6.18 -22.88
N VAL A 120 -4.15 -7.14 -23.41
CA VAL A 120 -4.01 -8.61 -23.19
C VAL A 120 -2.63 -9.17 -23.55
N GLU A 121 -1.86 -8.49 -24.40
CA GLU A 121 -0.52 -8.94 -24.81
C GLU A 121 0.53 -8.88 -23.69
N PHE A 122 0.27 -8.11 -22.61
CA PHE A 122 1.16 -8.06 -21.43
C PHE A 122 1.08 -9.35 -20.58
N ASP A 123 -0.10 -9.96 -20.46
CA ASP A 123 -0.28 -11.23 -19.75
C ASP A 123 0.41 -12.41 -20.48
N ILE A 124 0.65 -12.29 -21.80
CA ILE A 124 1.41 -13.27 -22.59
C ILE A 124 2.92 -13.16 -22.27
N PHE A 125 3.47 -11.94 -22.21
CA PHE A 125 4.86 -11.70 -21.83
C PHE A 125 5.18 -12.22 -20.42
N LEU A 126 4.30 -11.93 -19.45
CA LEU A 126 4.41 -12.47 -18.08
C LEU A 126 4.42 -14.00 -18.05
N LYS A 127 3.73 -14.67 -18.98
CA LYS A 127 3.71 -16.13 -19.07
C LYS A 127 5.01 -16.70 -19.64
N GLU A 128 5.49 -16.16 -20.76
CA GLU A 128 6.73 -16.60 -21.41
C GLU A 128 7.97 -16.39 -20.49
N PHE A 129 7.99 -15.34 -19.66
CA PHE A 129 9.09 -15.10 -18.71
C PHE A 129 9.14 -16.12 -17.55
N ASN A 130 7.99 -16.50 -16.98
CA ASN A 130 7.93 -17.49 -15.90
C ASN A 130 8.27 -18.91 -16.38
N GLU A 131 7.92 -19.27 -17.62
CA GLU A 131 8.34 -20.54 -18.26
C GLU A 131 9.84 -20.58 -18.61
N GLY A 132 10.54 -19.44 -18.52
CA GLY A 132 12.00 -19.33 -18.63
C GLY A 132 12.72 -19.75 -17.35
N LYS A 133 12.39 -19.14 -16.21
CA LYS A 133 13.13 -19.34 -14.94
C LYS A 133 13.11 -20.78 -14.40
N GLN A 134 12.02 -21.52 -14.64
CA GLN A 134 11.95 -22.95 -14.25
C GLN A 134 13.04 -23.84 -14.89
N LYS A 135 13.82 -23.36 -15.86
CA LYS A 135 14.95 -24.09 -16.48
C LYS A 135 16.32 -23.68 -15.95
N GLU A 136 16.40 -22.62 -15.15
CA GLU A 136 17.65 -22.18 -14.52
C GLU A 136 17.77 -22.73 -13.09
N ASP A 137 16.67 -22.72 -12.31
CA ASP A 137 16.66 -23.26 -10.93
C ASP A 137 17.06 -24.75 -10.86
N ASP A 138 16.72 -25.55 -11.88
CA ASP A 138 17.09 -26.98 -12.01
C ASP A 138 18.61 -27.25 -12.16
N ASN A 139 19.46 -26.21 -12.30
CA ASN A 139 20.91 -26.34 -12.54
C ASN A 139 21.82 -25.79 -11.41
N VAL A 140 21.27 -25.31 -10.29
CA VAL A 140 22.05 -24.54 -9.29
C VAL A 140 22.79 -25.41 -8.25
N ASP A 141 22.38 -26.66 -8.05
CA ASP A 141 22.72 -27.48 -6.87
C ASP A 141 24.16 -28.04 -6.80
N ASP A 142 25.03 -27.79 -7.80
CA ASP A 142 26.39 -28.39 -7.89
C ASP A 142 27.57 -27.39 -7.92
N ILE A 143 27.33 -26.09 -7.68
CA ILE A 143 28.36 -25.02 -7.77
C ILE A 143 28.66 -24.35 -6.40
N SER A 144 28.33 -24.99 -5.27
CA SER A 144 28.49 -24.41 -3.92
C SER A 144 29.60 -25.05 -3.06
N LYS A 145 30.74 -25.47 -3.65
CA LYS A 145 31.93 -25.95 -2.91
C LYS A 145 33.24 -25.43 -3.51
N GLN A 146 34.15 -24.97 -2.62
CA GLN A 146 35.41 -24.27 -2.90
C GLN A 146 35.20 -22.86 -3.51
N ARG A 147 35.61 -21.74 -2.91
CA ARG A 147 36.92 -21.47 -2.28
C ARG A 147 36.85 -20.37 -1.22
N THR A 148 37.72 -20.47 -0.22
CA THR A 148 38.13 -19.42 0.71
C THR A 148 39.62 -19.09 0.52
N SER A 149 40.11 -18.08 1.26
CA SER A 149 41.52 -17.72 1.50
C SER A 149 42.35 -17.22 0.30
N ASP A 150 42.88 -16.01 0.48
CA ASP A 150 44.02 -15.43 -0.25
C ASP A 150 45.34 -16.18 0.09
N GLU A 151 46.32 -16.15 -0.82
CA GLU A 151 47.64 -15.51 -0.59
C GLU A 151 48.66 -15.76 -1.74
N LEU A 152 49.48 -14.73 -1.98
CA LEU A 152 50.91 -14.71 -2.38
C LEU A 152 51.48 -15.59 -3.53
N GLU A 153 52.02 -14.85 -4.51
CA GLU A 153 53.38 -14.96 -5.10
C GLU A 153 53.82 -16.08 -6.10
N LEU A 154 54.41 -15.54 -7.19
CA LEU A 154 55.63 -15.98 -7.88
C LEU A 154 55.62 -17.11 -8.95
N GLU A 155 56.70 -17.03 -9.73
CA GLU A 155 57.04 -17.69 -11.00
C GLU A 155 57.13 -19.24 -10.85
N SER A 156 56.93 -20.05 -11.88
CA SER A 156 57.89 -20.16 -12.99
C SER A 156 57.56 -21.26 -14.03
N GLU A 157 58.24 -21.15 -15.18
CA GLU A 157 58.66 -22.20 -16.13
C GLU A 157 57.68 -23.13 -16.92
N LYS A 158 58.16 -23.48 -18.11
CA LYS A 158 57.47 -24.00 -19.30
C LYS A 158 57.55 -25.53 -19.45
N GLN A 159 56.52 -26.10 -20.11
CA GLN A 159 56.62 -27.18 -21.14
C GLN A 159 57.13 -28.59 -20.69
N PRO A 160 57.05 -29.65 -21.55
CA PRO A 160 56.60 -29.74 -22.95
C PRO A 160 55.46 -30.77 -23.26
N SER A 161 55.37 -31.11 -24.55
CA SER A 161 54.52 -32.07 -25.33
C SER A 161 54.52 -33.54 -24.84
N GLU A 162 53.81 -34.54 -25.40
CA GLU A 162 53.33 -34.92 -26.78
C GLU A 162 51.96 -35.66 -26.70
N GLU A 163 50.98 -35.51 -27.62
CA GLU A 163 50.78 -36.03 -29.02
C GLU A 163 50.12 -37.46 -29.09
N ILE A 164 49.81 -37.97 -30.31
CA ILE A 164 49.11 -39.24 -30.69
C ILE A 164 47.55 -39.24 -30.57
N LYS A 165 46.72 -39.72 -31.53
CA LYS A 165 46.76 -39.77 -33.03
C LYS A 165 45.44 -40.34 -33.65
N GLU A 166 45.21 -40.02 -34.93
CA GLU A 166 44.57 -40.80 -36.02
C GLU A 166 43.10 -41.35 -35.97
N ASP A 167 42.27 -40.75 -36.84
CA ASP A 167 41.48 -41.36 -37.95
C ASP A 167 40.11 -42.11 -37.81
N MET A 168 39.27 -41.82 -38.83
CA MET A 168 37.98 -42.42 -39.27
C MET A 168 38.21 -43.72 -40.11
N PRO A 169 37.21 -44.48 -40.68
CA PRO A 169 35.78 -44.19 -41.04
C PRO A 169 34.80 -45.38 -40.70
N ASP A 170 33.64 -45.71 -41.33
CA ASP A 170 32.92 -45.28 -42.55
C ASP A 170 31.43 -45.76 -42.64
N ILE A 171 30.72 -45.33 -43.70
CA ILE A 171 29.64 -46.03 -44.49
C ILE A 171 28.24 -46.32 -43.87
N ASN A 172 27.28 -45.50 -44.32
CA ASN A 172 26.02 -45.82 -45.06
C ASN A 172 25.22 -47.14 -44.86
N LYS A 173 23.87 -47.00 -44.81
CA LYS A 173 22.94 -47.52 -45.86
C LYS A 173 21.47 -47.07 -45.74
N ASP A 174 20.76 -47.10 -46.88
CA ASP A 174 19.36 -46.72 -47.12
C ASP A 174 18.35 -47.87 -46.91
N ASP A 175 17.03 -47.57 -46.78
CA ASP A 175 16.06 -47.83 -47.89
C ASP A 175 14.61 -47.28 -47.71
N LYS A 176 13.98 -46.91 -48.86
CA LYS A 176 12.56 -47.03 -49.35
C LYS A 176 11.33 -47.11 -48.39
N SER A 177 10.08 -46.74 -48.76
CA SER A 177 9.48 -45.95 -49.89
C SER A 177 7.93 -45.87 -49.79
N ASN A 178 7.31 -44.93 -50.53
CA ASN A 178 5.90 -44.91 -51.04
C ASN A 178 4.68 -44.77 -50.09
N SER A 179 3.84 -43.76 -50.36
CA SER A 179 2.48 -43.97 -50.93
C SER A 179 1.89 -42.65 -51.51
N THR A 180 0.85 -42.75 -52.34
CA THR A 180 0.16 -41.61 -53.00
C THR A 180 -1.36 -41.73 -52.91
N THR A 181 -2.09 -40.60 -52.90
CA THR A 181 -3.38 -40.41 -53.60
C THR A 181 -3.84 -38.94 -53.56
N LYS A 182 -4.92 -38.61 -54.29
CA LYS A 182 -5.57 -37.29 -54.39
C LYS A 182 -7.02 -37.36 -53.88
N ASP A 183 -7.67 -36.19 -53.80
CA ASP A 183 -9.10 -35.87 -54.05
C ASP A 183 -9.72 -35.02 -52.91
N VAL A 184 -10.82 -34.27 -53.09
CA VAL A 184 -11.24 -33.31 -54.13
C VAL A 184 -12.39 -32.44 -53.54
N ILE A 185 -12.45 -31.16 -53.94
CA ILE A 185 -13.55 -30.15 -53.92
C ILE A 185 -14.83 -30.42 -53.09
N GLU A 186 -15.24 -29.43 -52.28
CA GLU A 186 -16.58 -28.74 -52.16
C GLU A 186 -16.56 -27.95 -50.83
N ASP A 187 -16.82 -26.64 -50.72
CA ASP A 187 -17.82 -25.72 -51.31
C ASP A 187 -19.19 -25.84 -50.62
N GLU A 188 -19.61 -24.80 -49.87
CA GLU A 188 -21.00 -24.64 -49.41
C GLU A 188 -21.31 -23.18 -49.05
N SER A 189 -22.56 -22.77 -49.20
CA SER A 189 -23.01 -21.37 -49.06
C SER A 189 -24.30 -21.26 -48.23
N GLU A 190 -24.62 -20.03 -47.86
CA GLU A 190 -25.83 -19.56 -47.17
C GLU A 190 -27.11 -20.44 -47.29
N ASN A 191 -27.90 -20.57 -46.21
CA ASN A 191 -29.07 -19.69 -46.04
C ASN A 191 -29.88 -19.83 -44.73
N GLU A 192 -30.82 -18.88 -44.56
CA GLU A 192 -31.98 -18.86 -43.64
C GLU A 192 -31.70 -18.71 -42.12
N LYS A 193 -32.58 -18.10 -41.30
CA LYS A 193 -33.98 -17.66 -41.52
C LYS A 193 -34.36 -16.40 -40.72
N ASN A 194 -35.54 -15.85 -41.06
CA ASN A 194 -36.27 -14.71 -40.46
C ASN A 194 -36.46 -14.80 -38.91
N GLN A 195 -36.95 -13.79 -38.15
CA GLN A 195 -38.07 -12.87 -38.48
C GLN A 195 -38.30 -11.74 -37.45
N GLN A 196 -38.75 -10.56 -37.92
CA GLN A 196 -39.44 -9.46 -37.17
C GLN A 196 -38.66 -8.79 -36.00
N ASP A 197 -38.83 -7.50 -35.71
CA ASP A 197 -40.09 -6.72 -35.72
C ASP A 197 -40.00 -5.30 -36.35
N LYS A 198 -41.13 -4.57 -36.30
CA LYS A 198 -41.34 -3.20 -36.82
C LYS A 198 -41.02 -2.12 -35.74
N GLU A 199 -41.19 -0.79 -35.90
CA GLU A 199 -41.98 0.02 -36.84
C GLU A 199 -41.50 1.51 -36.92
N THR A 200 -41.45 2.11 -38.13
CA THR A 200 -41.49 3.58 -38.44
C THR A 200 -40.37 4.52 -37.93
N THR A 201 -39.97 5.63 -38.59
CA THR A 201 -40.42 6.31 -39.84
C THR A 201 -39.28 7.15 -40.49
N ASN A 202 -39.46 7.54 -41.77
CA ASN A 202 -38.73 8.56 -42.54
C ASN A 202 -37.25 8.24 -42.89
N SER A 203 -36.84 7.93 -44.13
CA SER A 203 -36.94 8.66 -45.44
C SER A 203 -36.01 9.88 -45.51
N VAL A 204 -35.17 10.13 -46.54
CA VAL A 204 -35.16 9.70 -47.96
C VAL A 204 -33.70 9.43 -48.45
N SER A 205 -33.54 8.84 -49.65
CA SER A 205 -32.32 8.59 -50.46
C SER A 205 -31.12 9.57 -50.31
N ALA A 206 -29.87 9.23 -50.63
CA ALA A 206 -29.44 8.40 -51.78
C ALA A 206 -28.01 7.82 -51.66
N ARG A 207 -27.71 6.76 -52.42
CA ARG A 207 -26.38 6.15 -52.50
C ARG A 207 -25.51 6.80 -53.59
N SER A 208 -24.89 7.93 -53.29
CA SER A 208 -23.69 8.38 -54.01
C SER A 208 -22.45 7.72 -53.40
N THR A 209 -21.54 7.20 -54.23
CA THR A 209 -20.22 6.74 -53.78
C THR A 209 -19.36 7.95 -53.38
N ALA A 210 -19.40 8.32 -52.11
CA ALA A 210 -18.49 9.30 -51.55
C ALA A 210 -17.08 8.71 -51.52
N VAL A 211 -16.13 9.38 -52.19
CA VAL A 211 -14.71 9.17 -51.91
C VAL A 211 -14.49 9.64 -50.47
N LEU A 212 -13.98 8.76 -49.59
CA LEU A 212 -13.67 9.12 -48.21
C LEU A 212 -12.72 10.31 -48.21
N SER A 213 -12.94 11.31 -47.34
CA SER A 213 -12.04 12.45 -47.26
C SER A 213 -10.63 12.01 -46.88
N ALA A 214 -9.62 12.76 -47.30
CA ALA A 214 -8.24 12.50 -46.90
C ALA A 214 -8.10 12.40 -45.37
N ASP A 215 -8.86 13.20 -44.61
CA ASP A 215 -8.88 13.16 -43.15
C ASP A 215 -9.47 11.85 -42.60
N SER A 216 -10.54 11.32 -43.22
CA SER A 216 -11.10 10.01 -42.86
C SER A 216 -10.07 8.91 -43.13
N MET A 217 -9.51 8.86 -44.34
CA MET A 217 -8.56 7.81 -44.74
C MET A 217 -7.24 7.87 -43.96
N TYR A 218 -6.79 9.08 -43.57
CA TYR A 218 -5.67 9.26 -42.65
C TYR A 218 -6.03 8.78 -41.24
N SER A 219 -7.25 9.02 -40.76
CA SER A 219 -7.73 8.49 -39.49
C SER A 219 -7.83 6.95 -39.51
N ASP A 220 -8.32 6.35 -40.59
CA ASP A 220 -8.39 4.90 -40.79
C ASP A 220 -6.99 4.26 -40.78
N PHE A 221 -6.00 4.95 -41.35
CA PHE A 221 -4.58 4.57 -41.27
C PHE A 221 -4.02 4.63 -39.85
N ILE A 222 -4.21 5.73 -39.13
CA ILE A 222 -3.72 5.90 -37.74
C ILE A 222 -4.37 4.86 -36.81
N ASN A 223 -5.69 4.70 -36.90
CA ASN A 223 -6.50 3.82 -36.04
C ASN A 223 -6.43 2.33 -36.45
N ALA A 224 -5.69 1.99 -37.51
CA ALA A 224 -5.63 0.62 -38.02
C ALA A 224 -5.07 -0.37 -36.99
N SER A 225 -5.87 -1.39 -36.64
CA SER A 225 -5.59 -2.34 -35.56
C SER A 225 -4.49 -3.37 -35.84
N THR A 226 -3.92 -3.42 -37.05
CA THR A 226 -2.78 -4.28 -37.39
C THR A 226 -1.90 -3.59 -38.44
N ALA A 227 -0.62 -3.93 -38.50
CA ALA A 227 0.28 -3.36 -39.50
C ALA A 227 -0.19 -3.63 -40.95
N THR A 228 -0.76 -4.81 -41.23
CA THR A 228 -1.32 -5.15 -42.56
C THR A 228 -2.55 -4.31 -42.91
N LYS A 229 -3.46 -4.04 -41.94
CA LYS A 229 -4.57 -3.09 -42.15
C LYS A 229 -4.05 -1.69 -42.42
N ALA A 230 -3.07 -1.25 -41.64
CA ALA A 230 -2.44 0.07 -41.78
C ALA A 230 -1.74 0.22 -43.15
N TRP A 231 -1.13 -0.86 -43.68
CA TRP A 231 -0.54 -0.86 -45.02
C TRP A 231 -1.59 -0.68 -46.11
N ASN A 232 -2.68 -1.43 -46.03
CA ASN A 232 -3.77 -1.30 -47.00
C ASN A 232 -4.36 0.12 -46.97
N ALA A 233 -4.63 0.67 -45.78
CA ALA A 233 -5.08 2.06 -45.64
C ALA A 233 -4.07 3.09 -46.17
N ALA A 234 -2.76 2.90 -45.93
CA ALA A 234 -1.71 3.78 -46.46
C ALA A 234 -1.61 3.73 -48.00
N GLN A 235 -1.78 2.55 -48.60
CA GLN A 235 -1.83 2.39 -50.05
C GLN A 235 -3.12 2.98 -50.65
N GLU A 236 -4.27 2.83 -49.97
CA GLU A 236 -5.52 3.42 -50.42
C GLU A 236 -5.50 4.96 -50.33
N PHE A 237 -4.93 5.50 -49.24
CA PHE A 237 -4.66 6.93 -49.07
C PHE A 237 -3.72 7.46 -50.17
N LYS A 238 -2.62 6.75 -50.46
CA LYS A 238 -1.68 7.08 -51.55
C LYS A 238 -2.36 7.11 -52.93
N ASN A 239 -3.26 6.17 -53.19
CA ASN A 239 -3.92 6.05 -54.50
C ASN A 239 -5.01 7.10 -54.71
N ASN A 240 -5.77 7.47 -53.67
CA ASN A 240 -6.81 8.50 -53.75
C ASN A 240 -6.25 9.92 -53.59
N TYR A 241 -5.20 10.10 -52.79
CA TYR A 241 -4.62 11.40 -52.41
C TYR A 241 -3.08 11.46 -52.61
N PRO A 242 -2.56 11.19 -53.83
CA PRO A 242 -1.12 11.10 -54.11
C PRO A 242 -0.34 12.42 -53.91
N ASN A 243 -1.04 13.54 -53.71
CA ASN A 243 -0.46 14.88 -53.52
C ASN A 243 -0.72 15.47 -52.11
N ASP A 244 -1.34 14.73 -51.18
CA ASP A 244 -1.57 15.23 -49.81
C ASP A 244 -0.23 15.37 -49.05
N SER A 245 -0.03 16.49 -48.35
CA SER A 245 1.20 16.79 -47.62
C SER A 245 1.55 15.76 -46.54
N ARG A 246 0.56 15.05 -45.98
CA ARG A 246 0.72 14.00 -44.96
C ARG A 246 1.26 12.70 -45.55
N LEU A 247 1.25 12.51 -46.87
CA LEU A 247 1.62 11.24 -47.50
C LEU A 247 3.03 10.77 -47.10
N LYS A 248 3.99 11.69 -46.92
CA LYS A 248 5.33 11.36 -46.41
C LYS A 248 5.29 10.82 -44.98
N GLU A 249 4.51 11.45 -44.11
CA GLU A 249 4.36 11.07 -42.70
C GLU A 249 3.65 9.72 -42.55
N VAL A 250 2.60 9.48 -43.36
CA VAL A 250 1.92 8.18 -43.48
C VAL A 250 2.93 7.09 -43.85
N PHE A 251 3.79 7.35 -44.84
CA PHE A 251 4.77 6.35 -45.27
C PHE A 251 5.92 6.14 -44.29
N ILE A 252 6.37 7.16 -43.56
CA ILE A 252 7.32 6.99 -42.43
C ILE A 252 6.69 6.13 -41.31
N LYS A 253 5.44 6.41 -40.93
CA LYS A 253 4.73 5.67 -39.88
C LYS A 253 4.43 4.22 -40.27
N ILE A 254 4.11 3.93 -41.53
CA ILE A 254 3.90 2.54 -41.99
C ILE A 254 5.22 1.80 -42.23
N GLU A 255 6.28 2.48 -42.65
CA GLU A 255 7.63 1.92 -42.77
C GLU A 255 8.03 1.26 -41.45
N LYS A 256 7.95 2.01 -40.34
CA LYS A 256 8.20 1.47 -38.98
C LYS A 256 7.26 0.29 -38.65
N ARG A 257 5.94 0.45 -38.72
CA ARG A 257 4.96 -0.60 -38.35
C ARG A 257 5.14 -1.93 -39.12
N ILE A 258 5.54 -1.91 -40.39
CA ILE A 258 5.80 -3.14 -41.17
C ILE A 258 7.23 -3.66 -40.92
N LEU A 259 8.22 -2.78 -40.75
CA LEU A 259 9.61 -3.18 -40.49
C LEU A 259 9.71 -3.89 -39.13
N ASP A 260 9.08 -3.36 -38.08
CA ASP A 260 9.03 -3.94 -36.74
C ASP A 260 8.43 -5.37 -36.77
N LEU A 261 7.33 -5.56 -37.52
CA LEU A 261 6.68 -6.86 -37.69
C LEU A 261 7.55 -7.84 -38.51
N ALA A 262 8.19 -7.36 -39.58
CA ALA A 262 9.10 -8.15 -40.40
C ALA A 262 10.32 -8.62 -39.59
N GLN A 263 10.94 -7.71 -38.83
CA GLN A 263 12.01 -8.02 -37.89
C GLN A 263 11.54 -8.99 -36.79
N SER A 264 10.33 -8.84 -36.25
CA SER A 264 9.77 -9.76 -35.24
C SER A 264 9.69 -11.19 -35.76
N TYR A 265 9.13 -11.39 -36.97
CA TYR A 265 9.15 -12.71 -37.62
C TYR A 265 10.56 -13.22 -37.91
N HIS A 266 11.49 -12.34 -38.32
CA HIS A 266 12.88 -12.68 -38.60
C HIS A 266 13.62 -13.16 -37.33
N ARG A 267 13.44 -12.48 -36.19
CA ARG A 267 13.97 -12.87 -34.86
C ARG A 267 13.37 -14.20 -34.39
N LYS A 268 12.06 -14.41 -34.58
CA LYS A 268 11.37 -15.68 -34.30
C LYS A 268 11.71 -16.82 -35.28
N GLY A 269 12.52 -16.57 -36.33
CA GLY A 269 12.90 -17.58 -37.33
C GLY A 269 11.82 -17.90 -38.36
N ASN A 270 10.71 -17.16 -38.38
CA ASN A 270 9.67 -17.26 -39.40
C ASN A 270 10.10 -16.50 -40.66
N TYR A 271 11.09 -17.06 -41.35
CA TYR A 271 11.74 -16.45 -42.50
C TYR A 271 10.77 -16.16 -43.65
N ASN A 272 9.74 -16.98 -43.86
CA ASN A 272 8.76 -16.80 -44.93
C ASN A 272 7.89 -15.54 -44.72
N SER A 273 7.40 -15.31 -43.50
CA SER A 273 6.63 -14.11 -43.17
C SER A 273 7.51 -12.85 -43.21
N ALA A 274 8.74 -12.92 -42.67
CA ALA A 274 9.69 -11.83 -42.73
C ALA A 274 10.06 -11.45 -44.18
N LEU A 275 10.41 -12.45 -45.01
CA LEU A 275 10.74 -12.31 -46.43
C LEU A 275 9.62 -11.65 -47.23
N THR A 276 8.37 -11.94 -46.89
CA THR A 276 7.18 -11.35 -47.53
C THR A 276 7.08 -9.86 -47.21
N LEU A 277 7.10 -9.49 -45.92
CA LEU A 277 6.98 -8.11 -45.47
C LEU A 277 8.19 -7.23 -45.88
N TYR A 278 9.41 -7.80 -45.85
CA TYR A 278 10.60 -7.11 -46.36
C TYR A 278 10.53 -6.84 -47.86
N LYS A 279 10.06 -7.78 -48.68
CA LYS A 279 9.85 -7.55 -50.12
C LYS A 279 8.75 -6.52 -50.38
N GLN A 280 7.67 -6.55 -49.57
CA GLN A 280 6.58 -5.58 -49.63
C GLN A 280 7.05 -4.14 -49.36
N LEU A 281 7.88 -3.92 -48.33
CA LEU A 281 8.53 -2.62 -48.09
C LEU A 281 9.52 -2.25 -49.20
N LYS A 282 10.42 -3.16 -49.58
CA LYS A 282 11.47 -2.88 -50.58
C LYS A 282 10.90 -2.42 -51.93
N ASN A 283 9.77 -2.99 -52.34
CA ASN A 283 9.13 -2.70 -53.63
C ASN A 283 8.29 -1.41 -53.61
N GLU A 284 8.03 -0.78 -52.46
CA GLU A 284 7.24 0.44 -52.38
C GLU A 284 8.07 1.69 -52.74
N SER A 285 7.56 2.47 -53.70
CA SER A 285 8.14 3.73 -54.18
C SER A 285 8.51 4.73 -53.06
N MET A 286 7.66 4.91 -52.04
CA MET A 286 7.78 5.93 -51.00
C MET A 286 8.75 5.56 -49.85
N ILE A 287 9.17 4.30 -49.72
CA ILE A 287 10.15 3.86 -48.71
C ILE A 287 11.52 4.45 -49.04
N SER A 288 12.28 4.86 -48.01
CA SER A 288 13.59 5.49 -48.16
C SER A 288 14.64 4.60 -48.85
N GLY A 289 15.70 5.20 -49.41
CA GLY A 289 16.80 4.45 -50.01
C GLY A 289 17.62 3.71 -48.95
N GLU A 290 17.78 4.38 -47.80
CA GLU A 290 18.42 3.92 -46.58
C GLU A 290 17.74 2.65 -46.05
N THR A 291 16.42 2.66 -45.90
CA THR A 291 15.65 1.49 -45.45
C THR A 291 15.61 0.38 -46.50
N LYS A 292 15.62 0.70 -47.80
CA LYS A 292 15.77 -0.31 -48.86
C LYS A 292 17.11 -1.03 -48.78
N ASN A 293 18.21 -0.32 -48.51
CA ASN A 293 19.53 -0.91 -48.31
C ASN A 293 19.59 -1.75 -47.02
N LEU A 294 19.00 -1.28 -45.92
CA LEU A 294 18.89 -2.01 -44.66
C LEU A 294 18.10 -3.33 -44.84
N ILE A 295 17.01 -3.29 -45.61
CA ILE A 295 16.24 -4.47 -45.98
C ILE A 295 17.07 -5.45 -46.83
N GLU A 296 17.97 -4.99 -47.71
CA GLU A 296 18.86 -5.91 -48.43
C GLU A 296 19.81 -6.68 -47.51
N GLU A 297 20.34 -6.06 -46.46
CA GLU A 297 21.13 -6.76 -45.44
C GLU A 297 20.27 -7.78 -44.65
N TYR A 298 19.04 -7.43 -44.28
CA TYR A 298 18.12 -8.38 -43.64
C TYR A 298 17.75 -9.55 -44.56
N LEU A 299 17.52 -9.31 -45.86
CA LEU A 299 17.29 -10.36 -46.86
C LEU A 299 18.54 -11.24 -47.04
N ASN A 300 19.74 -10.67 -46.95
CA ASN A 300 21.00 -11.40 -46.99
C ASN A 300 21.25 -12.27 -45.73
N LEU A 301 20.69 -11.91 -44.57
CA LEU A 301 20.64 -12.79 -43.40
C LEU A 301 19.66 -13.96 -43.59
N ILE A 302 18.44 -13.68 -44.08
CA ILE A 302 17.42 -14.69 -44.39
C ILE A 302 17.96 -15.72 -45.39
N ASN A 303 18.60 -15.27 -46.48
CA ASN A 303 19.22 -16.14 -47.49
C ASN A 303 20.34 -17.04 -46.93
N LYS A 304 20.87 -16.72 -45.74
CA LYS A 304 21.90 -17.49 -45.02
C LYS A 304 21.31 -18.24 -43.81
N SER A 305 19.97 -18.30 -43.69
CA SER A 305 19.23 -18.87 -42.56
C SER A 305 19.67 -18.35 -41.18
N LYS A 306 20.15 -17.10 -41.13
CA LYS A 306 20.53 -16.44 -39.87
C LYS A 306 19.36 -15.64 -39.33
N LYS A 307 19.11 -15.76 -38.02
CA LYS A 307 18.21 -14.84 -37.30
C LYS A 307 18.81 -13.43 -37.26
N LEU A 308 17.94 -12.43 -37.25
CA LEU A 308 18.31 -11.06 -36.88
C LEU A 308 18.70 -11.03 -35.39
N PRO A 309 19.82 -10.41 -34.99
CA PRO A 309 20.12 -10.18 -33.58
C PRO A 309 19.13 -9.19 -32.95
N TYR A 310 18.90 -9.30 -31.63
CA TYR A 310 18.09 -8.33 -30.88
C TYR A 310 18.87 -7.03 -30.67
N LEU A 311 18.15 -5.90 -30.63
CA LEU A 311 18.70 -4.58 -30.35
C LEU A 311 19.42 -4.56 -28.99
N SER A 312 18.73 -5.03 -27.94
CA SER A 312 19.26 -5.15 -26.58
C SER A 312 20.52 -6.02 -26.51
N THR A 313 20.58 -7.12 -27.27
CA THR A 313 21.81 -7.95 -27.37
C THR A 313 22.97 -7.18 -28.00
N LEU A 314 22.77 -6.44 -29.09
CA LEU A 314 23.85 -5.65 -29.70
C LEU A 314 24.31 -4.50 -28.79
N TYR A 315 23.41 -3.94 -27.99
CA TYR A 315 23.75 -2.97 -26.95
C TYR A 315 24.57 -3.64 -25.84
N SER A 316 24.09 -4.74 -25.26
CA SER A 316 24.80 -5.47 -24.20
C SER A 316 26.17 -6.00 -24.68
N ASP A 317 26.27 -6.48 -25.92
CA ASP A 317 27.52 -6.94 -26.53
C ASP A 317 28.52 -5.80 -26.75
N THR A 318 28.07 -4.54 -26.74
CA THR A 318 28.93 -3.34 -26.84
C THR A 318 29.43 -2.91 -25.47
N ILE A 319 28.53 -2.84 -24.47
CA ILE A 319 28.86 -2.46 -23.10
C ILE A 319 29.69 -3.56 -22.41
N ASN A 320 29.25 -4.81 -22.47
CA ASN A 320 29.82 -5.96 -21.76
C ASN A 320 30.97 -6.65 -22.51
N ALA A 321 31.34 -6.19 -23.72
CA ALA A 321 32.47 -6.73 -24.48
C ALA A 321 33.74 -6.78 -23.63
N SER A 322 34.60 -7.79 -23.79
CA SER A 322 35.80 -7.92 -22.94
C SER A 322 36.91 -6.94 -23.36
N THR A 323 37.11 -6.74 -24.67
CA THR A 323 38.08 -5.79 -25.21
C THR A 323 37.44 -4.57 -25.86
N ALA A 324 38.19 -3.46 -25.96
CA ALA A 324 37.77 -2.28 -26.71
C ALA A 324 37.55 -2.58 -28.20
N SER A 325 38.30 -3.55 -28.75
CA SER A 325 38.16 -3.99 -30.15
C SER A 325 36.85 -4.75 -30.37
N GLU A 326 36.45 -5.62 -29.44
CA GLU A 326 35.12 -6.24 -29.44
C GLU A 326 34.02 -5.19 -29.31
N ALA A 327 34.12 -4.27 -28.35
CA ALA A 327 33.12 -3.22 -28.14
C ALA A 327 32.87 -2.41 -29.42
N TRP A 328 33.93 -2.03 -30.13
CA TRP A 328 33.81 -1.39 -31.44
C TRP A 328 33.23 -2.32 -32.51
N GLY A 329 33.57 -3.61 -32.50
CA GLY A 329 32.94 -4.60 -33.38
C GLY A 329 31.44 -4.70 -33.16
N SER A 330 30.99 -4.75 -31.90
CA SER A 330 29.59 -4.77 -31.49
C SER A 330 28.88 -3.47 -31.88
N ALA A 331 29.47 -2.29 -31.61
CA ALA A 331 28.91 -1.00 -32.02
C ALA A 331 28.79 -0.86 -33.56
N MET A 332 29.75 -1.39 -34.33
CA MET A 332 29.65 -1.42 -35.80
C MET A 332 28.62 -2.45 -36.29
N ASN A 333 28.42 -3.56 -35.58
CA ASN A 333 27.31 -4.50 -35.84
C ASN A 333 25.95 -3.87 -35.51
N PHE A 334 25.86 -3.08 -34.44
CA PHE A 334 24.70 -2.25 -34.11
C PHE A 334 24.44 -1.29 -35.27
N LYS A 335 25.41 -0.47 -35.65
CA LYS A 335 25.32 0.45 -36.80
C LYS A 335 24.90 -0.25 -38.08
N LYS A 336 25.34 -1.50 -38.30
CA LYS A 336 24.95 -2.29 -39.47
C LYS A 336 23.48 -2.74 -39.45
N TYR A 337 22.97 -3.25 -38.32
CA TYR A 337 21.64 -3.86 -38.26
C TYR A 337 20.53 -2.91 -37.81
N TYR A 338 20.87 -1.82 -37.14
CA TYR A 338 19.95 -0.80 -36.62
C TYR A 338 20.57 0.62 -36.76
N PRO A 339 20.84 1.10 -38.01
CA PRO A 339 21.57 2.35 -38.29
C PRO A 339 20.87 3.64 -37.84
N ASN A 340 19.57 3.59 -37.58
CA ASN A 340 18.70 4.74 -37.31
C ASN A 340 18.11 4.71 -35.88
N ASP A 341 18.66 3.88 -35.00
CA ASP A 341 18.18 3.70 -33.63
C ASP A 341 18.81 4.71 -32.67
N GLU A 342 18.06 5.17 -31.67
CA GLU A 342 18.47 6.23 -30.76
C GLU A 342 19.61 5.78 -29.82
N LEU A 343 19.67 4.50 -29.45
CA LEU A 343 20.74 3.94 -28.62
C LEU A 343 22.07 3.76 -29.37
N LEU A 344 22.06 3.87 -30.72
CA LEU A 344 23.27 3.68 -31.53
C LEU A 344 24.36 4.70 -31.21
N ILE A 345 23.99 5.95 -30.96
CA ILE A 345 24.95 7.02 -30.63
C ILE A 345 25.66 6.69 -29.32
N GLN A 346 24.92 6.25 -28.30
CA GLN A 346 25.48 5.83 -27.02
C GLN A 346 26.40 4.61 -27.17
N ALA A 347 25.99 3.60 -27.94
CA ALA A 347 26.81 2.42 -28.21
C ALA A 347 28.14 2.77 -28.92
N ILE A 348 28.10 3.66 -29.92
CA ILE A 348 29.30 4.14 -30.62
C ILE A 348 30.17 4.98 -29.69
N GLU A 349 29.59 5.86 -28.88
CA GLU A 349 30.31 6.66 -27.91
C GLU A 349 31.06 5.81 -26.88
N ASP A 350 30.42 4.81 -26.30
CA ASP A 350 31.04 3.97 -25.27
C ASP A 350 32.11 3.06 -25.86
N ALA A 351 31.92 2.54 -27.07
CA ALA A 351 32.99 1.92 -27.83
C ALA A 351 34.16 2.88 -28.14
N ALA A 352 33.87 4.14 -28.51
CA ALA A 352 34.87 5.16 -28.79
C ALA A 352 35.66 5.56 -27.54
N LYS A 353 35.01 5.72 -26.38
CA LYS A 353 35.67 5.96 -25.07
C LYS A 353 36.64 4.82 -24.75
N ARG A 354 36.26 3.57 -25.01
CA ARG A 354 37.12 2.37 -24.83
C ARG A 354 38.31 2.35 -25.81
N ILE A 355 38.10 2.65 -27.10
CA ILE A 355 39.18 2.72 -28.11
C ILE A 355 40.14 3.87 -27.81
N LEU A 356 39.65 5.05 -27.41
CA LEU A 356 40.47 6.20 -27.01
C LEU A 356 41.38 5.84 -25.83
N ASN A 357 40.82 5.24 -24.77
CA ASN A 357 41.58 4.80 -23.61
C ASN A 357 42.69 3.79 -23.96
N LEU A 358 42.42 2.88 -24.91
CA LEU A 358 43.41 1.93 -25.43
C LEU A 358 44.50 2.63 -26.27
N GLY A 359 44.11 3.52 -27.20
CA GLY A 359 45.03 4.32 -28.02
C GLY A 359 45.96 5.18 -27.15
N GLN A 360 45.41 5.85 -26.14
CA GLN A 360 46.18 6.59 -25.14
C GLN A 360 47.09 5.69 -24.30
N SER A 361 46.72 4.44 -24.04
CA SER A 361 47.57 3.47 -23.36
C SER A 361 48.80 3.13 -24.20
N TYR A 362 48.62 2.81 -25.49
CA TYR A 362 49.73 2.60 -26.44
C TYR A 362 50.59 3.85 -26.63
N HIS A 363 49.97 5.04 -26.68
CA HIS A 363 50.65 6.33 -26.76
C HIS A 363 51.59 6.55 -25.56
N ARG A 364 51.12 6.28 -24.33
CA ARG A 364 51.95 6.37 -23.11
C ARG A 364 53.07 5.32 -23.05
N LYS A 365 52.92 4.18 -23.73
CA LYS A 365 53.98 3.17 -23.92
C LYS A 365 55.00 3.52 -25.01
N GLY A 366 54.72 4.52 -25.85
CA GLY A 366 55.54 4.85 -27.01
C GLY A 366 55.22 4.03 -28.27
N GLU A 367 54.16 3.21 -28.24
CA GLU A 367 53.67 2.43 -29.39
C GLU A 367 52.85 3.33 -30.34
N LEU A 368 53.48 4.41 -30.83
CA LEU A 368 52.83 5.52 -31.54
C LEU A 368 52.11 5.13 -32.84
N VAL A 369 52.49 4.01 -33.46
CA VAL A 369 51.80 3.48 -34.66
C VAL A 369 50.40 2.99 -34.27
N LYS A 370 50.31 2.03 -33.35
CA LYS A 370 49.04 1.49 -32.82
C LYS A 370 48.16 2.57 -32.19
N ALA A 371 48.77 3.55 -31.52
CA ALA A 371 48.05 4.69 -30.96
C ALA A 371 47.31 5.48 -32.05
N LYS A 372 48.00 5.81 -33.16
CA LYS A 372 47.39 6.52 -34.30
C LYS A 372 46.31 5.70 -34.99
N GLU A 373 46.57 4.43 -35.28
CA GLU A 373 45.59 3.51 -35.89
C GLU A 373 44.26 3.46 -35.11
N LEU A 374 44.32 3.52 -33.77
CA LEU A 374 43.13 3.55 -32.91
C LEU A 374 42.47 4.94 -32.84
N TYR A 375 43.22 6.03 -33.04
CA TYR A 375 42.67 7.38 -33.11
C TYR A 375 42.01 7.66 -34.47
N ASP A 376 42.67 7.31 -35.59
CA ASP A 376 42.14 7.42 -36.95
C ASP A 376 40.78 6.70 -37.04
N LYS A 377 40.69 5.49 -36.47
CA LYS A 377 39.45 4.70 -36.38
C LYS A 377 38.27 5.42 -35.70
N ILE A 378 38.52 6.35 -34.78
CA ILE A 378 37.47 7.16 -34.14
C ILE A 378 37.14 8.38 -35.01
N LEU A 379 38.16 9.04 -35.58
CA LEU A 379 37.99 10.22 -36.44
C LEU A 379 37.24 9.89 -37.75
N ASP A 380 37.35 8.66 -38.24
CA ASP A 380 36.59 8.14 -39.39
C ASP A 380 35.10 7.86 -39.09
N GLU A 381 34.66 7.91 -37.83
CA GLU A 381 33.27 7.63 -37.43
C GLU A 381 32.48 8.92 -37.13
N PRO A 382 31.62 9.39 -38.05
CA PRO A 382 30.93 10.68 -37.93
C PRO A 382 29.88 10.75 -36.81
N LEU A 383 29.49 9.62 -36.20
CA LEU A 383 28.54 9.60 -35.08
C LEU A 383 29.21 9.86 -33.71
N VAL A 384 30.53 10.05 -33.65
CA VAL A 384 31.26 10.38 -32.41
C VAL A 384 31.09 11.87 -32.06
N ASN A 385 30.75 12.17 -30.80
CA ASN A 385 30.52 13.55 -30.37
C ASN A 385 31.78 14.45 -30.43
N SER A 386 31.56 15.76 -30.51
CA SER A 386 32.61 16.76 -30.69
C SER A 386 33.61 16.85 -29.52
N ILE A 387 33.20 16.52 -28.29
CA ILE A 387 34.05 16.56 -27.10
C ILE A 387 35.06 15.40 -27.16
N LEU A 388 34.59 14.19 -27.47
CA LEU A 388 35.44 13.01 -27.58
C LEU A 388 36.38 13.13 -28.79
N ASN A 389 35.85 13.58 -29.93
CA ASN A 389 36.67 13.89 -31.11
C ASN A 389 37.76 14.93 -30.80
N LYS A 390 37.50 15.94 -29.95
CA LYS A 390 38.53 16.91 -29.58
C LYS A 390 39.68 16.30 -28.77
N SER A 391 39.38 15.35 -27.90
CA SER A 391 40.39 14.55 -27.20
C SER A 391 41.20 13.66 -28.14
N VAL A 392 40.53 13.06 -29.14
CA VAL A 392 41.19 12.24 -30.17
C VAL A 392 42.11 13.09 -31.04
N GLU A 393 41.66 14.24 -31.55
CA GLU A 393 42.48 15.20 -32.31
C GLU A 393 43.77 15.58 -31.56
N LEU A 394 43.64 15.99 -30.30
CA LEU A 394 44.77 16.42 -29.47
C LEU A 394 45.74 15.25 -29.23
N SER A 395 45.22 14.06 -28.95
CA SER A 395 46.01 12.85 -28.73
C SER A 395 46.73 12.40 -30.00
N PHE A 396 46.07 12.48 -31.16
CA PHE A 396 46.62 12.15 -32.48
C PHE A 396 47.69 13.13 -32.93
N LEU A 397 47.47 14.44 -32.75
CA LEU A 397 48.46 15.47 -33.09
C LEU A 397 49.74 15.32 -32.27
N GLN A 398 49.62 14.99 -30.97
CA GLN A 398 50.78 14.68 -30.12
C GLN A 398 51.54 13.43 -30.61
N ALA A 399 50.82 12.34 -30.93
CA ALA A 399 51.43 11.12 -31.46
C ALA A 399 52.09 11.33 -32.84
N LYS A 400 51.50 12.16 -33.70
CA LYS A 400 52.05 12.56 -35.01
C LYS A 400 53.33 13.39 -34.86
N ASN A 401 53.41 14.22 -33.82
CA ASN A 401 54.58 15.02 -33.48
C ASN A 401 55.64 14.27 -32.65
N GLY A 402 55.48 12.95 -32.41
CA GLY A 402 56.41 12.14 -31.63
C GLY A 402 56.43 12.46 -30.12
N GLN A 403 55.44 13.20 -29.62
CA GLN A 403 55.36 13.62 -28.23
C GLN A 403 54.83 12.47 -27.36
N LYS A 404 55.25 12.42 -26.08
CA LYS A 404 54.71 11.43 -25.13
C LYS A 404 53.51 12.01 -24.40
N LEU A 405 52.35 11.37 -24.54
CA LEU A 405 51.12 11.73 -23.83
C LEU A 405 51.34 11.84 -22.31
N SER A 406 50.98 12.99 -21.74
CA SER A 406 51.07 13.24 -20.30
C SER A 406 50.13 12.34 -19.50
N TYR A 407 50.55 11.87 -18.32
CA TYR A 407 49.71 11.07 -17.45
C TYR A 407 48.68 11.94 -16.73
N VAL A 408 47.48 11.37 -16.51
CA VAL A 408 46.37 11.94 -15.71
C VAL A 408 46.85 12.51 -14.37
N THR A 409 47.72 11.78 -13.66
CA THR A 409 48.27 12.20 -12.35
C THR A 409 49.21 13.39 -12.47
N THR A 410 50.02 13.45 -13.53
CA THR A 410 50.89 14.61 -13.82
C THR A 410 50.05 15.85 -14.11
N LEU A 411 49.06 15.74 -15.01
CA LEU A 411 48.20 16.88 -15.37
C LEU A 411 47.37 17.37 -14.19
N PHE A 412 46.82 16.47 -13.37
CA PHE A 412 46.12 16.84 -12.14
C PHE A 412 47.05 17.60 -11.17
N ASN A 413 48.25 17.07 -10.91
CA ASN A 413 49.22 17.68 -10.02
C ASN A 413 49.72 19.04 -10.53
N ASP A 414 50.04 19.16 -11.82
CA ASP A 414 50.48 20.42 -12.43
C ASP A 414 49.37 21.48 -12.35
N THR A 415 48.11 21.07 -12.53
CA THR A 415 46.94 21.96 -12.44
C THR A 415 46.73 22.50 -11.03
N ILE A 416 46.66 21.63 -10.01
CA ILE A 416 46.39 22.06 -8.63
C ILE A 416 47.58 22.87 -8.06
N ASN A 417 48.83 22.50 -8.40
CA ASN A 417 50.04 23.19 -7.95
C ASN A 417 50.42 24.41 -8.82
N ALA A 418 49.63 24.75 -9.84
CA ALA A 418 49.90 25.90 -10.71
C ALA A 418 50.02 27.21 -9.90
N LYS A 419 51.05 28.01 -10.18
CA LYS A 419 51.40 29.20 -9.38
C LYS A 419 50.36 30.32 -9.39
N THR A 420 49.48 30.38 -10.39
CA THR A 420 48.42 31.41 -10.53
C THR A 420 47.09 30.75 -10.85
N ALA A 421 45.97 31.42 -10.53
CA ALA A 421 44.64 30.91 -10.84
C ALA A 421 44.43 30.76 -12.37
N SER A 422 44.87 31.74 -13.17
CA SER A 422 44.83 31.65 -14.64
C SER A 422 45.60 30.44 -15.15
N ARG A 423 46.83 30.19 -14.66
CA ARG A 423 47.60 29.02 -15.11
C ARG A 423 46.95 27.69 -14.68
N ALA A 424 46.26 27.67 -13.53
CA ALA A 424 45.47 26.52 -13.12
C ALA A 424 44.26 26.30 -14.06
N TRP A 425 43.58 27.37 -14.45
CA TRP A 425 42.47 27.35 -15.41
C TRP A 425 42.92 26.84 -16.78
N ASP A 426 43.98 27.40 -17.35
CA ASP A 426 44.54 26.98 -18.65
C ASP A 426 44.91 25.48 -18.64
N LEU A 427 45.47 24.99 -17.52
CA LEU A 427 45.84 23.59 -17.35
C LEU A 427 44.61 22.69 -17.16
N ALA A 428 43.60 23.13 -16.41
CA ALA A 428 42.35 22.40 -16.23
C ALA A 428 41.60 22.23 -17.56
N LEU A 429 41.47 23.31 -18.35
CA LEU A 429 40.83 23.25 -19.66
C LEU A 429 41.60 22.35 -20.63
N TYR A 430 42.94 22.44 -20.66
CA TYR A 430 43.77 21.54 -21.45
C TYR A 430 43.62 20.07 -21.02
N PHE A 431 43.65 19.80 -19.71
CA PHE A 431 43.49 18.46 -19.15
C PHE A 431 42.12 17.87 -19.44
N LEU A 432 41.04 18.65 -19.27
CA LEU A 432 39.67 18.22 -19.55
C LEU A 432 39.42 18.02 -21.05
N ASN A 433 40.03 18.82 -21.93
CA ASN A 433 39.94 18.60 -23.38
C ASN A 433 40.74 17.37 -23.85
N LEU A 434 41.78 16.95 -23.12
CA LEU A 434 42.60 15.77 -23.42
C LEU A 434 42.10 14.48 -22.75
N TYR A 435 41.33 14.61 -21.66
CA TYR A 435 40.77 13.52 -20.87
C TYR A 435 39.32 13.86 -20.43
N PRO A 436 38.36 13.96 -21.37
CA PRO A 436 37.02 14.50 -21.11
C PRO A 436 36.10 13.60 -20.28
N THR A 437 36.51 12.36 -20.01
CA THR A 437 35.76 11.39 -19.18
C THR A 437 36.49 11.02 -17.89
N GLU A 438 37.53 11.78 -17.51
CA GLU A 438 38.35 11.51 -16.32
C GLU A 438 37.86 12.35 -15.14
N ASN A 439 37.42 11.69 -14.06
CA ASN A 439 36.90 12.36 -12.86
C ASN A 439 37.93 13.34 -12.23
N LYS A 440 39.24 13.07 -12.38
CA LYS A 440 40.28 14.02 -11.96
C LYS A 440 40.34 15.28 -12.82
N ALA A 441 39.94 15.24 -14.09
CA ALA A 441 39.90 16.41 -14.95
C ALA A 441 38.74 17.35 -14.56
N PHE A 442 37.55 16.80 -14.29
CA PHE A 442 36.43 17.58 -13.72
C PHE A 442 36.79 18.16 -12.34
N LYS A 443 37.42 17.39 -11.46
CA LYS A 443 37.89 17.88 -10.16
C LYS A 443 38.99 18.95 -10.29
N ALA A 444 39.85 18.85 -11.31
CA ALA A 444 40.84 19.88 -11.62
C ALA A 444 40.18 21.16 -12.17
N LEU A 445 39.11 21.04 -12.96
CA LEU A 445 38.28 22.17 -13.38
C LEU A 445 37.63 22.83 -12.17
N GLU A 446 36.94 22.09 -11.30
CA GLU A 446 36.28 22.60 -10.09
C GLU A 446 37.26 23.38 -9.19
N ILE A 447 38.43 22.80 -8.90
CA ILE A 447 39.48 23.46 -8.10
C ILE A 447 39.96 24.75 -8.77
N SER A 448 40.20 24.73 -10.08
CA SER A 448 40.64 25.91 -10.84
C SER A 448 39.52 26.96 -10.97
N ALA A 449 38.27 26.55 -11.12
CA ALA A 449 37.10 27.41 -11.20
C ALA A 449 36.94 28.21 -9.90
N ASN A 450 37.01 27.53 -8.76
CA ASN A 450 36.99 28.17 -7.44
C ASN A 450 38.17 29.14 -7.23
N ARG A 451 39.36 28.85 -7.79
CA ARG A 451 40.51 29.77 -7.76
C ARG A 451 40.30 31.00 -8.64
N ILE A 452 39.72 30.86 -9.83
CA ILE A 452 39.36 31.96 -10.73
C ILE A 452 38.25 32.82 -10.09
N PHE A 453 37.22 32.19 -9.54
CA PHE A 453 36.12 32.86 -8.84
C PHE A 453 36.62 33.70 -7.65
N SER A 454 37.50 33.11 -6.81
CA SER A 454 38.16 33.81 -5.71
C SER A 454 39.01 34.99 -6.20
N LEU A 455 39.66 34.88 -7.36
CA LEU A 455 40.44 35.96 -7.96
C LEU A 455 39.53 37.09 -8.49
N GLY A 456 38.41 36.74 -9.13
CA GLY A 456 37.35 37.69 -9.53
C GLY A 456 36.85 38.49 -8.32
N GLN A 457 36.44 37.81 -7.24
CA GLN A 457 36.06 38.47 -5.99
C GLN A 457 37.19 39.33 -5.40
N SER A 458 38.46 38.94 -5.55
CA SER A 458 39.62 39.71 -5.07
C SER A 458 39.85 41.01 -5.84
N TYR A 459 39.46 41.08 -7.11
CA TYR A 459 39.47 42.32 -7.90
C TYR A 459 38.20 43.14 -7.68
N HIS A 460 37.05 42.48 -7.51
CA HIS A 460 35.78 43.11 -7.17
C HIS A 460 35.88 43.92 -5.86
N ARG A 461 36.43 43.31 -4.78
CA ARG A 461 36.73 43.98 -3.49
C ARG A 461 37.75 45.12 -3.58
N LYS A 462 38.36 45.39 -4.74
CA LYS A 462 39.31 46.49 -5.00
C LYS A 462 38.73 47.57 -5.94
N GLY A 463 37.46 47.44 -6.36
CA GLY A 463 36.85 48.32 -7.36
C GLY A 463 37.38 48.11 -8.80
N ASP A 464 38.12 47.04 -9.06
CA ASP A 464 38.69 46.71 -10.37
C ASP A 464 37.69 45.87 -11.17
N PHE A 465 36.49 46.42 -11.37
CA PHE A 465 35.32 45.75 -11.94
C PHE A 465 35.61 45.09 -13.29
N ASN A 466 36.41 45.73 -14.15
CA ASN A 466 36.82 45.19 -15.45
C ASN A 466 37.59 43.86 -15.31
N LYS A 467 38.45 43.71 -14.29
CA LYS A 467 39.14 42.43 -14.02
C LYS A 467 38.22 41.44 -13.32
N ALA A 468 37.33 41.89 -12.44
CA ALA A 468 36.32 41.01 -11.83
C ALA A 468 35.45 40.34 -12.92
N LEU A 469 34.86 41.14 -13.81
CA LEU A 469 34.09 40.69 -14.98
C LEU A 469 34.89 39.76 -15.89
N HIS A 470 36.17 40.06 -16.17
CA HIS A 470 37.03 39.16 -16.95
C HIS A 470 37.11 37.75 -16.32
N TYR A 471 37.40 37.65 -15.02
CA TYR A 471 37.50 36.35 -14.35
C TYR A 471 36.15 35.65 -14.18
N TYR A 472 35.05 36.38 -13.95
CA TYR A 472 33.72 35.79 -13.90
C TYR A 472 33.26 35.27 -15.26
N ASN A 473 33.52 36.01 -16.34
CA ASN A 473 33.17 35.60 -17.70
C ASN A 473 34.01 34.42 -18.20
N LEU A 474 35.19 34.15 -17.66
CA LEU A 474 35.90 32.88 -17.92
C LEU A 474 35.12 31.66 -17.41
N LEU A 475 34.32 31.82 -16.34
CA LEU A 475 33.53 30.74 -15.74
C LEU A 475 32.20 30.55 -16.48
N ILE A 476 31.45 31.63 -16.72
CA ILE A 476 30.15 31.55 -17.42
C ILE A 476 30.28 31.01 -18.85
N ASN A 477 31.42 31.24 -19.52
CA ASN A 477 31.67 30.72 -20.87
C ASN A 477 32.20 29.27 -20.91
N GLU A 478 32.31 28.56 -19.78
CA GLU A 478 32.74 27.16 -19.72
C GLU A 478 31.59 26.27 -19.20
N SER A 479 30.86 25.66 -20.13
CA SER A 479 29.65 24.87 -19.88
C SER A 479 29.86 23.55 -19.12
N ARG A 480 31.05 23.29 -18.58
CA ARG A 480 31.38 22.10 -17.78
C ARG A 480 31.69 22.43 -16.31
N ILE A 481 31.52 23.68 -15.88
CA ILE A 481 31.42 23.99 -14.43
C ILE A 481 30.07 23.53 -13.87
N SER A 482 29.94 23.46 -12.55
CA SER A 482 28.67 23.11 -11.90
C SER A 482 27.68 24.28 -11.90
N ASP A 483 26.39 23.98 -12.11
CA ASP A 483 25.27 24.93 -12.12
C ASP A 483 25.26 25.84 -10.89
N SER A 484 25.55 25.28 -9.71
CA SER A 484 25.63 26.01 -8.44
C SER A 484 26.73 27.10 -8.47
N LEU A 485 27.88 26.80 -9.08
CA LEU A 485 28.93 27.80 -9.29
C LEU A 485 28.55 28.79 -10.39
N GLU A 486 27.95 28.35 -11.49
CA GLU A 486 27.53 29.22 -12.60
C GLU A 486 26.47 30.24 -12.15
N GLN A 487 25.44 29.79 -11.43
CA GLN A 487 24.40 30.63 -10.81
C GLN A 487 25.00 31.59 -9.78
N SER A 488 25.94 31.12 -8.94
CA SER A 488 26.67 31.99 -8.01
C SER A 488 27.42 33.09 -8.77
N VAL A 489 28.17 32.74 -9.82
CA VAL A 489 28.98 33.69 -10.61
C VAL A 489 28.11 34.73 -11.31
N LYS A 490 26.94 34.35 -11.87
CA LYS A 490 25.99 35.29 -12.51
C LYS A 490 25.64 36.47 -11.60
N GLN A 491 25.31 36.20 -10.33
CA GLN A 491 25.00 37.25 -9.34
C GLN A 491 26.16 38.20 -9.07
N TYR A 492 27.40 37.71 -9.11
CA TYR A 492 28.59 38.56 -8.96
C TYR A 492 29.00 39.30 -10.26
N VAL A 493 28.55 38.84 -11.44
CA VAL A 493 28.63 39.60 -12.70
C VAL A 493 27.67 40.78 -12.67
N GLU A 494 26.40 40.57 -12.29
CA GLU A 494 25.40 41.64 -12.18
C GLU A 494 25.85 42.74 -11.21
N GLN A 495 26.38 42.38 -10.04
CA GLN A 495 27.01 43.34 -9.12
C GLN A 495 28.19 44.09 -9.76
N ALA A 496 29.08 43.40 -10.47
CA ALA A 496 30.31 44.01 -11.01
C ALA A 496 30.05 44.92 -12.23
N ASP A 497 29.10 44.57 -13.11
CA ASP A 497 28.68 45.40 -14.24
C ASP A 497 27.95 46.66 -13.77
N GLY A 498 27.07 46.51 -12.76
CA GLY A 498 26.44 47.61 -12.03
C GLY A 498 27.41 48.46 -11.17
N LYS A 499 28.68 48.05 -11.04
CA LYS A 499 29.73 48.69 -10.20
C LYS A 499 29.35 48.81 -8.72
N ILE A 500 28.61 47.82 -8.23
CA ILE A 500 28.17 47.69 -6.84
C ILE A 500 29.32 47.04 -6.04
N ASP A 501 29.55 47.48 -4.79
CA ASP A 501 30.52 46.81 -3.91
C ASP A 501 30.10 45.34 -3.67
N LEU A 502 31.07 44.42 -3.69
CA LEU A 502 30.82 42.97 -3.54
C LEU A 502 30.04 42.65 -2.25
N VAL A 503 28.80 42.17 -2.37
CA VAL A 503 28.00 41.63 -1.26
C VAL A 503 27.83 40.13 -1.44
N THR A 504 28.23 39.33 -0.46
CA THR A 504 28.05 37.86 -0.49
C THR A 504 26.80 37.39 0.24
N ASP A 505 26.37 36.17 -0.06
CA ASP A 505 25.34 35.44 0.68
C ASP A 505 25.69 35.29 2.19
N ASN A 506 26.96 35.07 2.50
CA ASN A 506 27.48 35.07 3.87
C ASN A 506 27.35 36.46 4.53
N ASP A 507 27.48 37.57 3.79
CA ASP A 507 27.23 38.91 4.34
C ASP A 507 25.74 39.08 4.67
N TYR A 508 24.82 38.61 3.82
CA TYR A 508 23.38 38.60 4.11
C TYR A 508 23.04 37.75 5.35
N LYS A 509 23.58 36.53 5.45
CA LYS A 509 23.46 35.66 6.63
C LYS A 509 23.94 36.38 7.90
N ASN A 510 25.11 36.99 7.85
CA ASN A 510 25.68 37.73 8.99
C ASN A 510 24.89 38.99 9.35
N LYS A 511 24.41 39.76 8.36
CA LYS A 511 23.55 40.95 8.57
C LYS A 511 22.21 40.54 9.22
N SER A 512 21.57 39.46 8.74
CA SER A 512 20.31 38.95 9.27
C SER A 512 20.45 38.46 10.72
N ILE A 513 21.47 37.65 11.01
CA ILE A 513 21.77 37.17 12.37
C ILE A 513 22.00 38.35 13.34
N LYS A 514 22.76 39.37 12.91
CA LYS A 514 23.07 40.57 13.72
C LYS A 514 21.92 41.58 13.80
N ALA A 515 20.82 41.40 13.07
CA ALA A 515 19.72 42.36 13.05
C ALA A 515 19.01 42.44 14.41
N LYS A 516 18.73 43.66 14.89
CA LYS A 516 18.18 43.92 16.23
C LYS A 516 16.76 43.37 16.45
N THR A 517 15.93 43.32 15.41
CA THR A 517 14.54 42.85 15.47
C THR A 517 14.34 41.62 14.58
N ALA A 518 13.35 40.77 14.91
CA ALA A 518 13.01 39.61 14.07
C ALA A 518 12.57 40.05 12.67
N SER A 519 11.74 41.10 12.57
CA SER A 519 11.29 41.66 11.28
C SER A 519 12.45 42.14 10.40
N LYS A 520 13.48 42.79 10.97
CA LYS A 520 14.65 43.21 10.17
C LYS A 520 15.57 42.04 9.82
N ALA A 521 15.63 41.00 10.65
CA ALA A 521 16.32 39.74 10.31
C ALA A 521 15.65 39.05 9.12
N TRP A 522 14.31 39.02 9.11
CA TRP A 522 13.49 38.47 8.04
C TRP A 522 13.65 39.25 6.73
N GLU A 523 13.52 40.58 6.79
CA GLU A 523 13.73 41.48 5.66
C GLU A 523 15.10 41.24 4.98
N ILE A 524 16.19 41.20 5.77
CA ILE A 524 17.55 40.97 5.25
C ILE A 524 17.72 39.53 4.73
N ALA A 525 17.03 38.53 5.31
CA ALA A 525 17.07 37.16 4.81
C ALA A 525 16.33 37.00 3.48
N LEU A 526 15.21 37.70 3.29
CA LEU A 526 14.48 37.74 2.02
C LEU A 526 15.19 38.59 0.95
N GLU A 527 15.86 39.68 1.34
CA GLU A 527 16.80 40.41 0.47
C GLU A 527 17.93 39.49 0.01
N GLY A 528 18.49 38.70 0.93
CA GLY A 528 19.45 37.64 0.63
C GLY A 528 18.89 36.58 -0.33
N LYS A 529 17.63 36.16 -0.17
CA LYS A 529 16.94 35.22 -1.08
C LYS A 529 16.77 35.81 -2.48
N ALA A 530 16.45 37.09 -2.61
CA ALA A 530 16.29 37.73 -3.92
C ALA A 530 17.62 37.75 -4.71
N ASN A 531 18.76 37.93 -4.02
CA ASN A 531 20.08 37.98 -4.63
C ASN A 531 20.77 36.59 -4.73
N PHE A 532 20.43 35.63 -3.88
CA PHE A 532 21.06 34.31 -3.83
C PHE A 532 20.04 33.21 -3.52
N PRO A 533 19.05 32.96 -4.41
CA PRO A 533 17.90 32.11 -4.12
C PRO A 533 18.27 30.67 -3.78
N ASN A 534 19.37 30.17 -4.36
CA ASN A 534 19.84 28.78 -4.23
C ASN A 534 21.00 28.64 -3.21
N SER A 535 21.32 29.69 -2.45
CA SER A 535 22.37 29.61 -1.42
C SER A 535 21.87 28.93 -0.14
N GLU A 536 22.58 27.89 0.26
CA GLU A 536 22.46 27.23 1.56
C GLU A 536 22.58 28.21 2.73
N LEU A 537 23.46 29.22 2.63
CA LEU A 537 23.71 30.21 3.66
C LEU A 537 22.52 31.17 3.82
N ILE A 538 21.78 31.43 2.75
CA ILE A 538 20.53 32.19 2.79
C ILE A 538 19.39 31.33 3.35
N LEU A 539 19.26 30.07 2.95
CA LEU A 539 18.25 29.17 3.52
C LEU A 539 18.40 29.06 5.05
N ASP A 540 19.63 28.99 5.56
CA ASP A 540 19.92 29.08 7.00
C ASP A 540 19.45 30.40 7.61
N ALA A 541 19.64 31.53 6.91
CA ALA A 541 19.26 32.86 7.39
C ALA A 541 17.72 33.02 7.43
N VAL A 542 17.02 32.53 6.41
CA VAL A 542 15.55 32.51 6.35
C VAL A 542 14.99 31.65 7.48
N ILE A 543 15.47 30.42 7.68
CA ILE A 543 15.02 29.55 8.79
C ILE A 543 15.35 30.18 10.16
N SER A 544 16.54 30.77 10.32
CA SER A 544 16.93 31.46 11.56
C SER A 544 16.08 32.71 11.85
N ALA A 545 15.57 33.38 10.82
CA ALA A 545 14.67 34.52 10.96
C ALA A 545 13.21 34.09 11.16
N ALA A 546 12.77 32.98 10.53
CA ALA A 546 11.49 32.33 10.79
C ALA A 546 11.35 31.95 12.27
N ASP A 547 12.34 31.26 12.85
CA ASP A 547 12.36 30.91 14.28
C ASP A 547 12.13 32.14 15.19
N ARG A 548 12.72 33.29 14.83
CA ARG A 548 12.57 34.56 15.57
C ARG A 548 11.17 35.15 15.42
N LEU A 549 10.55 35.08 14.24
CA LEU A 549 9.17 35.51 14.03
C LEU A 549 8.17 34.59 14.75
N ILE A 550 8.37 33.27 14.70
CA ILE A 550 7.53 32.29 15.40
C ILE A 550 7.61 32.48 16.92
N ALA A 551 8.77 32.84 17.45
CA ALA A 551 8.92 33.21 18.86
C ALA A 551 8.12 34.48 19.21
N LEU A 552 8.13 35.51 18.36
CA LEU A 552 7.26 36.69 18.55
C LEU A 552 5.77 36.33 18.45
N GLY A 553 5.39 35.48 17.49
CA GLY A 553 4.03 34.95 17.35
C GLY A 553 3.56 34.24 18.62
N LYS A 554 4.38 33.31 19.16
CA LYS A 554 4.08 32.59 20.41
C LYS A 554 3.97 33.52 21.62
N ASN A 555 4.79 34.56 21.69
CA ASN A 555 4.70 35.56 22.75
C ASN A 555 3.41 36.39 22.63
N ALA A 556 3.08 36.89 21.43
CA ALA A 556 1.84 37.61 21.17
C ALA A 556 0.59 36.75 21.45
N HIS A 557 0.59 35.48 21.02
CA HIS A 557 -0.47 34.50 21.28
C HIS A 557 -0.66 34.26 22.78
N SER A 558 0.44 34.15 23.53
CA SER A 558 0.42 34.01 24.99
C SER A 558 -0.11 35.27 25.71
N SER A 559 0.17 36.45 25.16
CA SER A 559 -0.36 37.75 25.60
C SER A 559 -1.81 38.03 25.15
N LYS A 560 -2.44 37.11 24.39
CA LYS A 560 -3.76 37.29 23.73
C LYS A 560 -3.80 38.38 22.65
N GLU A 561 -2.65 38.78 22.11
CA GLU A 561 -2.52 39.65 20.94
C GLU A 561 -2.70 38.81 19.66
N TYR A 562 -3.88 38.20 19.47
CA TYR A 562 -4.11 37.15 18.47
C TYR A 562 -3.85 37.59 17.03
N ASP A 563 -4.33 38.76 16.60
CA ASP A 563 -4.15 39.24 15.22
C ASP A 563 -2.66 39.42 14.87
N LYS A 564 -1.87 39.88 15.84
CA LYS A 564 -0.42 40.06 15.75
C LYS A 564 0.32 38.72 15.76
N ALA A 565 -0.17 37.73 16.51
CA ALA A 565 0.34 36.36 16.44
C ALA A 565 0.09 35.74 15.05
N ILE A 566 -1.14 35.84 14.54
CA ILE A 566 -1.53 35.40 13.19
C ILE A 566 -0.63 36.07 12.14
N SER A 567 -0.43 37.39 12.24
CA SER A 567 0.45 38.15 11.34
C SER A 567 1.87 37.57 11.29
N TYR A 568 2.49 37.27 12.45
CA TYR A 568 3.82 36.67 12.49
C TYR A 568 3.87 35.21 12.00
N TYR A 569 2.78 34.46 12.13
CA TYR A 569 2.71 33.09 11.63
C TYR A 569 2.47 33.04 10.10
N GLU A 570 1.55 33.85 9.58
CA GLU A 570 1.23 33.93 8.15
C GLU A 570 2.41 34.50 7.34
N MET A 571 3.19 35.44 7.90
CA MET A 571 4.48 35.89 7.32
C MET A 571 5.46 34.74 7.04
N VAL A 572 5.45 33.67 7.86
CA VAL A 572 6.39 32.55 7.76
C VAL A 572 5.78 31.38 6.98
N LEU A 573 4.48 31.13 7.12
CA LEU A 573 3.73 30.10 6.38
C LEU A 573 3.81 30.31 4.85
N ASN A 574 3.69 31.57 4.42
CA ASN A 574 3.64 31.96 3.01
C ASN A 574 5.02 31.99 2.31
N GLU A 575 6.12 31.80 3.04
CA GLU A 575 7.47 31.82 2.45
C GLU A 575 7.83 30.45 1.82
N SER A 576 8.38 30.48 0.61
CA SER A 576 8.64 29.25 -0.18
C SER A 576 9.83 28.43 0.35
N LEU A 577 10.84 29.07 0.96
CA LEU A 577 12.00 28.39 1.55
C LEU A 577 11.76 27.86 2.98
N VAL A 578 10.57 28.06 3.56
CA VAL A 578 10.23 27.51 4.89
C VAL A 578 9.80 26.04 4.74
N PRO A 579 10.44 25.08 5.44
CA PRO A 579 10.11 23.66 5.31
C PRO A 579 8.66 23.33 5.69
N PHE A 580 8.07 22.31 5.06
CA PHE A 580 6.69 21.86 5.30
C PHE A 580 6.40 21.49 6.78
N SER A 581 7.42 21.01 7.50
CA SER A 581 7.36 20.73 8.94
C SER A 581 7.14 21.96 9.82
N TYR A 582 7.42 23.17 9.32
CA TYR A 582 7.01 24.42 9.95
C TYR A 582 5.59 24.81 9.55
N LYS A 583 5.19 24.61 8.29
CA LYS A 583 3.90 25.05 7.75
C LYS A 583 2.71 24.41 8.47
N SER A 584 2.69 23.09 8.55
CA SER A 584 1.72 22.30 9.32
C SER A 584 1.60 22.72 10.80
N VAL A 585 2.71 23.08 11.44
CA VAL A 585 2.72 23.57 12.84
C VAL A 585 2.17 25.00 12.94
N LEU A 586 2.43 25.85 11.94
CA LEU A 586 1.95 27.23 11.89
C LEU A 586 0.46 27.32 11.58
N GLU A 587 -0.05 26.48 10.69
CA GLU A 587 -1.49 26.33 10.41
C GLU A 587 -2.26 26.06 11.70
N VAL A 588 -1.78 25.13 12.53
CA VAL A 588 -2.42 24.84 13.83
C VAL A 588 -2.32 26.03 14.80
N TYR A 589 -1.20 26.75 14.85
CA TYR A 589 -1.12 27.96 15.68
C TYR A 589 -2.04 29.08 15.19
N ILE A 590 -2.23 29.21 13.88
CA ILE A 590 -3.17 30.15 13.24
C ILE A 590 -4.61 29.75 13.55
N MET A 591 -4.98 28.46 13.45
CA MET A 591 -6.30 27.96 13.85
C MET A 591 -6.58 28.25 15.32
N GLN A 592 -5.64 27.91 16.22
CA GLN A 592 -5.75 28.21 17.65
C GLN A 592 -5.89 29.71 17.92
N ALA A 593 -5.13 30.57 17.24
CA ALA A 593 -5.22 32.02 17.40
C ALA A 593 -6.54 32.58 16.88
N LYS A 594 -7.02 32.14 15.70
CA LYS A 594 -8.31 32.54 15.11
C LYS A 594 -9.50 32.11 15.97
N SER A 595 -9.41 30.98 16.67
CA SER A 595 -10.41 30.55 17.67
C SER A 595 -10.18 31.10 19.09
N GLN A 596 -9.24 32.05 19.27
CA GLN A 596 -8.79 32.60 20.56
C GLN A 596 -8.29 31.56 21.59
N PHE A 597 -8.02 30.32 21.16
CA PHE A 597 -7.53 29.25 22.00
C PHE A 597 -6.04 29.47 22.33
N PRO A 598 -5.55 29.18 23.56
CA PRO A 598 -4.14 29.40 23.90
C PRO A 598 -3.21 28.44 23.13
N ASN A 599 -2.00 28.90 22.79
CA ASN A 599 -1.00 28.08 22.10
C ASN A 599 -0.65 26.80 22.89
N MET A 600 -1.08 25.63 22.42
CA MET A 600 -0.87 24.33 23.08
C MET A 600 -0.72 23.19 22.07
N ASN A 601 0.20 22.26 22.35
CA ASN A 601 0.26 20.96 21.67
C ASN A 601 -0.80 19.99 22.22
N SER A 602 -1.10 18.94 21.46
CA SER A 602 -2.07 17.89 21.83
C SER A 602 -1.86 17.33 23.24
N GLU A 603 -0.61 17.00 23.62
CA GLU A 603 -0.24 16.51 24.95
C GLU A 603 -0.67 17.45 26.10
N LYS A 604 -0.56 18.77 25.91
CA LYS A 604 -0.92 19.78 26.91
C LYS A 604 -2.43 20.03 26.97
N ILE A 605 -3.13 19.86 25.85
CA ILE A 605 -4.61 19.83 25.80
C ILE A 605 -5.14 18.58 26.49
N TYR A 606 -4.58 17.41 26.18
CA TYR A 606 -4.86 16.11 26.81
C TYR A 606 -4.75 16.18 28.34
N LYS A 607 -3.59 16.60 28.86
CA LYS A 607 -3.35 16.76 30.30
C LYS A 607 -4.33 17.74 30.96
N LYS A 608 -4.78 18.78 30.24
CA LYS A 608 -5.82 19.71 30.72
C LYS A 608 -7.23 19.12 30.70
N SER A 609 -7.61 18.32 29.70
CA SER A 609 -8.93 17.67 29.66
C SER A 609 -9.08 16.68 30.83
N LEU A 610 -8.06 15.86 31.10
CA LEU A 610 -8.08 14.94 32.24
C LEU A 610 -8.16 15.66 33.60
N SER A 611 -7.49 16.81 33.74
CA SER A 611 -7.49 17.62 34.98
C SER A 611 -8.58 18.69 35.06
N ALA A 612 -9.46 18.78 34.05
CA ALA A 612 -10.57 19.72 34.02
C ALA A 612 -11.56 19.47 35.18
N ASN A 613 -12.08 20.53 35.78
CA ASN A 613 -12.94 20.46 36.96
C ASN A 613 -14.34 19.92 36.61
N THR A 614 -14.83 20.22 35.40
CA THR A 614 -16.17 19.79 34.94
C THR A 614 -16.08 18.85 33.74
N ALA A 615 -17.11 18.02 33.55
CA ALA A 615 -17.20 17.14 32.37
C ALA A 615 -17.29 17.95 31.06
N SER A 616 -18.02 19.08 31.09
CA SER A 616 -18.16 19.98 29.93
C SER A 616 -16.85 20.70 29.58
N GLU A 617 -16.02 21.05 30.56
CA GLU A 617 -14.69 21.60 30.33
C GLU A 617 -13.76 20.56 29.70
N ALA A 618 -13.75 19.32 30.22
CA ALA A 618 -13.01 18.20 29.63
C ALA A 618 -13.44 17.95 28.17
N TRP A 619 -14.74 17.82 27.95
CA TRP A 619 -15.33 17.61 26.62
C TRP A 619 -14.91 18.70 25.64
N ASN A 620 -15.11 19.96 26.00
CA ASN A 620 -14.77 21.10 25.13
C ASN A 620 -13.27 21.18 24.83
N LEU A 621 -12.40 20.82 25.79
CA LEU A 621 -10.95 20.73 25.56
C LEU A 621 -10.58 19.60 24.61
N SER A 622 -11.18 18.42 24.75
CA SER A 622 -10.90 17.27 23.86
C SER A 622 -11.43 17.49 22.44
N ILE A 623 -12.64 18.05 22.29
CA ILE A 623 -13.20 18.42 20.97
C ILE A 623 -12.32 19.47 20.28
N LYS A 624 -11.99 20.58 20.95
CA LYS A 624 -11.08 21.59 20.38
C LYS A 624 -9.69 21.03 20.11
N GLY A 625 -9.22 20.11 20.95
CA GLY A 625 -8.00 19.35 20.69
C GLY A 625 -8.05 18.61 19.35
N LEU A 626 -9.12 17.88 19.07
CA LEU A 626 -9.29 17.12 17.82
C LEU A 626 -9.55 18.01 16.60
N GLU A 627 -10.15 19.19 16.76
CA GLU A 627 -10.20 20.21 15.69
C GLU A 627 -8.81 20.70 15.29
N PHE A 628 -7.89 20.89 16.25
CA PHE A 628 -6.51 21.32 15.98
C PHE A 628 -5.57 20.17 15.61
N TYR A 629 -5.86 18.96 16.06
CA TYR A 629 -5.04 17.77 15.89
C TYR A 629 -5.93 16.55 15.56
N PRO A 630 -6.46 16.46 14.33
CA PRO A 630 -7.28 15.33 13.91
C PRO A 630 -6.58 13.98 14.13
N ASN A 631 -7.37 12.95 14.42
CA ASN A 631 -6.93 11.56 14.62
C ASN A 631 -5.86 11.34 15.71
N ASN A 632 -5.55 12.33 16.55
CA ASN A 632 -4.54 12.19 17.59
C ASN A 632 -5.01 11.27 18.73
N SER A 633 -4.32 10.14 18.93
CA SER A 633 -4.70 9.07 19.85
C SER A 633 -4.88 9.52 21.32
N LEU A 634 -4.00 10.38 21.84
CA LEU A 634 -4.16 10.95 23.19
C LEU A 634 -5.47 11.76 23.30
N LEU A 635 -5.79 12.55 22.29
CA LEU A 635 -6.98 13.39 22.31
C LEU A 635 -8.26 12.57 22.14
N LEU A 636 -8.23 11.47 21.37
CA LEU A 636 -9.30 10.48 21.31
C LEU A 636 -9.54 9.81 22.68
N ASP A 637 -8.49 9.37 23.40
CA ASP A 637 -8.66 8.87 24.78
C ASP A 637 -9.26 9.94 25.69
N SER A 638 -8.76 11.18 25.67
CA SER A 638 -9.37 12.23 26.52
C SER A 638 -10.83 12.52 26.16
N LEU A 639 -11.24 12.32 24.90
CA LEU A 639 -12.64 12.42 24.51
C LEU A 639 -13.45 11.25 25.07
N GLU A 640 -12.93 10.01 25.07
CA GLU A 640 -13.53 8.88 25.78
C GLU A 640 -13.67 9.16 27.29
N GLN A 641 -12.60 9.60 27.96
CA GLN A 641 -12.63 9.93 29.39
C GLN A 641 -13.63 11.07 29.69
N ALA A 642 -13.71 12.10 28.83
CA ALA A 642 -14.70 13.16 28.92
C ALA A 642 -16.13 12.62 28.70
N GLY A 643 -16.32 11.74 27.72
CA GLY A 643 -17.59 11.07 27.42
C GLY A 643 -18.09 10.21 28.58
N LEU A 644 -17.21 9.48 29.27
CA LEU A 644 -17.55 8.71 30.48
C LEU A 644 -17.99 9.63 31.63
N ARG A 645 -17.37 10.81 31.77
CA ARG A 645 -17.81 11.85 32.72
C ARG A 645 -19.18 12.44 32.35
N VAL A 646 -19.42 12.73 31.07
CA VAL A 646 -20.72 13.22 30.55
C VAL A 646 -21.83 12.17 30.75
N PHE A 647 -21.56 10.89 30.44
CA PHE A 647 -22.47 9.77 30.64
C PHE A 647 -22.89 9.63 32.11
N SER A 648 -21.93 9.81 33.02
CA SER A 648 -22.15 9.80 34.47
C SER A 648 -23.03 10.96 34.95
N LEU A 649 -22.90 12.16 34.37
CA LEU A 649 -23.81 13.29 34.64
C LEU A 649 -25.22 13.04 34.09
N GLY A 650 -25.33 12.42 32.91
CA GLY A 650 -26.60 11.93 32.38
C GLY A 650 -27.30 11.00 33.38
N LYS A 651 -26.60 9.94 33.82
CA LYS A 651 -27.13 8.96 34.79
C LYS A 651 -27.50 9.58 36.14
N SER A 652 -26.75 10.56 36.60
CA SER A 652 -27.03 11.30 37.85
C SER A 652 -28.30 12.15 37.77
N ASN A 653 -28.63 12.69 36.59
CA ASN A 653 -29.86 13.43 36.36
C ASN A 653 -31.05 12.49 36.09
N HIS A 654 -30.84 11.43 35.32
CA HIS A 654 -31.84 10.40 35.03
C HIS A 654 -32.39 9.76 36.32
N ARG A 655 -31.52 9.41 37.27
CA ARG A 655 -31.89 8.88 38.60
C ARG A 655 -32.71 9.86 39.47
N LYS A 656 -32.78 11.14 39.10
CA LYS A 656 -33.57 12.19 39.78
C LYS A 656 -34.90 12.50 39.08
N GLY A 657 -35.18 11.88 37.94
CA GLY A 657 -36.31 12.23 37.06
C GLY A 657 -36.07 13.48 36.18
N ASN A 658 -34.84 13.99 36.13
CA ASN A 658 -34.48 15.14 35.28
C ASN A 658 -34.25 14.67 33.82
N PHE A 659 -35.29 14.14 33.17
CA PHE A 659 -35.15 13.44 31.89
C PHE A 659 -34.57 14.33 30.77
N ASP A 660 -35.04 15.56 30.59
CA ASP A 660 -34.52 16.49 29.56
C ASP A 660 -33.00 16.77 29.71
N ILE A 661 -32.54 16.90 30.95
CA ILE A 661 -31.13 17.11 31.28
C ILE A 661 -30.32 15.84 30.99
N ALA A 662 -30.87 14.66 31.28
CA ALA A 662 -30.24 13.39 30.95
C ALA A 662 -30.14 13.18 29.43
N THR A 663 -31.26 13.36 28.71
CA THR A 663 -31.35 13.38 27.23
C THR A 663 -30.30 14.31 26.62
N THR A 664 -30.10 15.51 27.17
CA THR A 664 -29.07 16.45 26.70
C THR A 664 -27.66 15.85 26.78
N TYR A 665 -27.28 15.25 27.91
CA TYR A 665 -25.96 14.62 28.06
C TYR A 665 -25.80 13.35 27.22
N TYR A 666 -26.86 12.56 26.99
CA TYR A 666 -26.78 11.40 26.10
C TYR A 666 -26.69 11.79 24.63
N ASN A 667 -27.39 12.84 24.20
CA ASN A 667 -27.28 13.38 22.84
C ASN A 667 -25.87 13.89 22.52
N MET A 668 -25.15 14.48 23.49
CA MET A 668 -23.74 14.85 23.30
C MET A 668 -22.86 13.65 22.91
N ILE A 669 -23.11 12.48 23.51
CA ILE A 669 -22.36 11.24 23.25
C ILE A 669 -22.80 10.61 21.95
N VAL A 670 -24.11 10.42 21.75
CA VAL A 670 -24.67 9.74 20.58
C VAL A 670 -24.42 10.53 19.28
N GLY A 671 -24.39 11.86 19.37
CA GLY A 671 -24.05 12.74 18.25
C GLY A 671 -22.56 12.86 17.94
N ASN A 672 -21.67 12.12 18.61
CA ASN A 672 -20.22 12.19 18.40
C ASN A 672 -19.64 10.87 17.87
N PRO A 673 -19.36 10.75 16.57
CA PRO A 673 -18.82 9.51 15.97
C PRO A 673 -17.33 9.27 16.27
N SER A 674 -16.61 10.23 16.88
CA SER A 674 -15.22 10.05 17.32
C SER A 674 -15.11 9.37 18.69
N LEU A 675 -16.23 9.08 19.37
CA LEU A 675 -16.26 8.27 20.57
C LEU A 675 -16.25 6.75 20.25
N PRO A 676 -15.77 5.92 21.19
CA PRO A 676 -15.89 4.47 21.07
C PRO A 676 -17.35 4.02 20.91
N SER A 677 -17.56 3.11 19.96
CA SER A 677 -18.85 2.48 19.65
C SER A 677 -19.61 1.97 20.88
N TYR A 678 -18.90 1.39 21.86
CA TYR A 678 -19.52 0.85 23.07
C TYR A 678 -20.19 1.94 23.93
N LEU A 679 -19.59 3.13 23.99
CA LEU A 679 -20.10 4.26 24.77
C LEU A 679 -21.28 4.92 24.05
N ILE A 680 -21.22 5.00 22.72
CA ILE A 680 -22.33 5.44 21.86
C ILE A 680 -23.54 4.50 22.02
N ALA A 681 -23.33 3.18 21.93
CA ALA A 681 -24.40 2.18 22.11
C ALA A 681 -25.01 2.25 23.53
N ARG A 682 -24.17 2.34 24.57
CA ARG A 682 -24.63 2.46 25.95
C ARG A 682 -25.43 3.75 26.16
N ALA A 683 -24.95 4.90 25.65
CA ALA A 683 -25.69 6.17 25.73
C ALA A 683 -27.00 6.14 24.91
N SER A 684 -27.04 5.45 23.76
CA SER A 684 -28.24 5.30 22.92
C SER A 684 -29.38 4.58 23.66
N SER A 685 -29.06 3.54 24.42
CA SER A 685 -30.06 2.84 25.25
C SER A 685 -30.61 3.71 26.38
N TYR A 686 -29.78 4.53 27.00
CA TYR A 686 -30.19 5.45 28.06
C TYR A 686 -30.95 6.68 27.51
N LEU A 687 -30.60 7.13 26.29
CA LEU A 687 -31.34 8.13 25.52
C LEU A 687 -32.76 7.64 25.20
N TYR A 688 -32.91 6.37 24.81
CA TYR A 688 -34.23 5.76 24.63
C TYR A 688 -35.06 5.81 25.92
N LEU A 689 -34.48 5.40 27.07
CA LEU A 689 -35.18 5.43 28.35
C LEU A 689 -35.61 6.86 28.75
N SER A 690 -34.71 7.84 28.64
CA SER A 690 -34.97 9.23 29.02
C SER A 690 -35.99 9.91 28.10
N ASN A 691 -35.92 9.71 26.79
CA ASN A 691 -36.93 10.21 25.84
C ASN A 691 -38.34 9.63 26.05
N ASN A 692 -38.47 8.51 26.75
CA ASN A 692 -39.76 7.89 27.11
C ASN A 692 -40.16 8.17 28.58
N ASN A 693 -39.45 9.05 29.30
CA ASN A 693 -39.62 9.31 30.74
C ASN A 693 -39.55 8.06 31.63
N MET A 694 -38.85 7.02 31.17
CA MET A 694 -38.62 5.79 31.93
C MET A 694 -37.44 5.99 32.89
N PHE A 695 -37.55 5.52 34.13
CA PHE A 695 -36.40 5.43 35.03
C PHE A 695 -35.36 4.43 34.51
N LEU A 696 -34.15 4.45 35.10
CA LEU A 696 -33.10 3.50 34.75
C LEU A 696 -33.53 2.06 35.09
N THR A 697 -33.34 1.16 34.13
CA THR A 697 -33.68 -0.27 34.21
C THR A 697 -32.62 -1.09 33.46
N SER A 698 -32.44 -2.34 33.87
CA SER A 698 -31.60 -3.36 33.24
C SER A 698 -32.19 -3.89 31.92
N TYR A 699 -33.48 -3.64 31.64
CA TYR A 699 -34.18 -4.16 30.45
C TYR A 699 -35.24 -3.20 29.86
N VAL A 700 -35.50 -3.36 28.56
CA VAL A 700 -36.58 -2.72 27.80
C VAL A 700 -37.32 -3.79 27.01
N ILE A 701 -38.62 -3.96 27.26
CA ILE A 701 -39.50 -4.83 26.47
C ILE A 701 -40.16 -4.03 25.36
N LYS A 702 -40.23 -4.59 24.15
CA LYS A 702 -40.98 -4.07 23.00
C LYS A 702 -41.82 -5.20 22.41
N GLY A 703 -42.95 -4.86 21.81
CA GLY A 703 -43.84 -5.83 21.14
C GLY A 703 -43.87 -5.61 19.63
N THR A 704 -43.53 -6.63 18.84
CA THR A 704 -43.66 -6.58 17.37
C THR A 704 -44.92 -7.30 16.92
N GLN A 705 -45.79 -6.60 16.20
CA GLN A 705 -47.06 -7.11 15.68
C GLN A 705 -46.85 -7.88 14.36
N TYR A 706 -47.39 -9.09 14.27
CA TYR A 706 -47.30 -9.96 13.08
C TYR A 706 -48.66 -10.14 12.40
N LYS A 707 -48.64 -10.35 11.07
CA LYS A 707 -49.88 -10.50 10.27
C LYS A 707 -50.60 -11.83 10.49
N SER A 708 -49.84 -12.88 10.78
CA SER A 708 -50.33 -14.24 11.07
C SER A 708 -51.12 -14.26 12.37
N SER A 709 -52.25 -14.97 12.41
CA SER A 709 -52.90 -15.25 13.70
C SER A 709 -52.19 -16.35 14.47
N PHE A 710 -52.38 -16.42 15.79
CA PHE A 710 -51.78 -17.48 16.61
C PHE A 710 -52.23 -18.88 16.16
N SER A 711 -53.51 -19.02 15.78
CA SER A 711 -54.07 -20.28 15.28
C SER A 711 -53.52 -20.65 13.88
N GLU A 712 -53.29 -19.67 13.01
CA GLU A 712 -52.65 -19.88 11.71
C GLU A 712 -51.19 -20.33 11.88
N ALA A 713 -50.44 -19.66 12.76
CA ALA A 713 -49.06 -20.02 13.08
C ALA A 713 -48.98 -21.44 13.63
N LEU A 714 -49.81 -21.79 14.62
CA LEU A 714 -49.86 -23.14 15.20
C LEU A 714 -50.20 -24.21 14.13
N SER A 715 -51.15 -23.92 13.24
CA SER A 715 -51.53 -24.84 12.16
C SER A 715 -50.38 -25.09 11.18
N LYS A 716 -49.64 -24.04 10.81
CA LYS A 716 -48.43 -24.16 9.97
C LYS A 716 -47.33 -24.96 10.67
N GLN A 717 -47.08 -24.71 11.96
CA GLN A 717 -46.10 -25.48 12.74
C GLN A 717 -46.46 -26.97 12.77
N MET A 718 -47.72 -27.34 13.04
CA MET A 718 -48.14 -28.76 13.11
C MET A 718 -48.01 -29.52 11.79
N ASN A 719 -48.14 -28.83 10.65
CA ASN A 719 -47.90 -29.38 9.32
C ASN A 719 -46.41 -29.62 9.05
N ASN A 720 -45.50 -28.85 9.66
CA ASN A 720 -44.04 -28.97 9.50
C ASN A 720 -43.38 -29.99 10.46
N ASN A 721 -44.14 -31.00 10.89
CA ASN A 721 -43.68 -32.12 11.74
C ASN A 721 -42.79 -31.71 12.95
N PRO A 722 -43.32 -30.89 13.89
CA PRO A 722 -42.53 -30.35 14.99
C PRO A 722 -42.06 -31.48 15.93
N GLN A 723 -40.86 -31.38 16.48
CA GLN A 723 -40.24 -32.43 17.29
C GLN A 723 -40.14 -32.03 18.78
N THR A 724 -40.00 -33.02 19.66
CA THR A 724 -39.73 -32.86 21.09
C THR A 724 -39.04 -34.09 21.67
N ASP A 725 -38.18 -33.87 22.65
CA ASP A 725 -37.51 -34.87 23.49
C ASP A 725 -38.22 -35.12 24.84
N LEU A 726 -39.21 -34.30 25.20
CA LEU A 726 -39.97 -34.36 26.45
C LEU A 726 -40.67 -35.71 26.69
N ASN A 727 -40.82 -36.51 25.65
CA ASN A 727 -41.43 -37.85 25.69
C ASN A 727 -40.43 -38.96 26.13
N GLY A 728 -39.17 -38.62 26.44
CA GLY A 728 -38.20 -39.49 27.12
C GLY A 728 -37.46 -40.52 26.26
N ASN A 729 -37.89 -40.76 25.02
CA ASN A 729 -37.31 -41.75 24.09
C ASN A 729 -36.49 -41.11 22.96
N GLY A 730 -35.83 -39.99 23.24
CA GLY A 730 -35.21 -39.15 22.21
C GLY A 730 -36.22 -38.28 21.45
N PHE A 731 -35.83 -37.71 20.31
CA PHE A 731 -36.69 -36.84 19.52
C PHE A 731 -37.86 -37.60 18.89
N SER A 732 -39.05 -37.05 19.04
CA SER A 732 -40.33 -37.60 18.58
C SER A 732 -41.29 -36.48 18.19
N LYS A 733 -42.34 -36.77 17.41
CA LYS A 733 -43.31 -35.74 16.99
C LYS A 733 -44.03 -35.12 18.20
N ALA A 734 -44.01 -33.81 18.29
CA ALA A 734 -44.72 -33.03 19.30
C ALA A 734 -46.24 -33.05 19.09
N THR A 735 -46.98 -33.03 20.19
CA THR A 735 -48.44 -32.83 20.18
C THR A 735 -48.81 -31.36 19.92
N THR A 736 -50.07 -31.11 19.57
CA THR A 736 -50.60 -29.75 19.36
C THR A 736 -50.47 -28.90 20.62
N GLU A 737 -50.79 -29.42 21.80
CA GLU A 737 -50.71 -28.67 23.05
C GLU A 737 -49.26 -28.40 23.49
N GLN A 738 -48.34 -29.35 23.30
CA GLN A 738 -46.90 -29.10 23.49
C GLN A 738 -46.40 -27.99 22.53
N THR A 739 -46.75 -28.06 21.25
CA THR A 739 -46.33 -27.06 20.24
C THR A 739 -46.92 -25.68 20.55
N LYS A 740 -48.20 -25.63 20.92
CA LYS A 740 -48.91 -24.43 21.39
C LYS A 740 -48.29 -23.83 22.64
N TYR A 741 -47.81 -24.65 23.58
CA TYR A 741 -47.15 -24.16 24.79
C TYR A 741 -45.88 -23.37 24.46
N TYR A 742 -44.98 -23.92 23.64
CA TYR A 742 -43.73 -23.23 23.28
C TYR A 742 -43.89 -22.15 22.19
N LEU A 743 -44.98 -22.19 21.42
CA LEU A 743 -45.31 -21.13 20.47
C LEU A 743 -45.90 -19.89 21.16
N ASN A 744 -46.64 -20.02 22.27
CA ASN A 744 -47.28 -18.88 22.93
C ASN A 744 -46.26 -18.02 23.72
N PRO A 745 -46.01 -16.75 23.35
CA PRO A 745 -45.01 -15.91 24.04
C PRO A 745 -45.38 -15.62 25.49
N GLU A 746 -46.67 -15.43 25.78
CA GLU A 746 -47.20 -15.14 27.13
C GLU A 746 -46.88 -16.24 28.16
N ASN A 747 -46.57 -17.46 27.73
CA ASN A 747 -46.16 -18.55 28.65
C ASN A 747 -44.75 -18.36 29.23
N PHE A 748 -44.01 -17.35 28.76
CA PHE A 748 -42.60 -17.10 29.11
C PHE A 748 -42.36 -15.63 29.52
N LEU A 749 -43.42 -14.93 29.92
CA LEU A 749 -43.40 -13.56 30.42
C LEU A 749 -43.95 -13.53 31.87
N PRO A 750 -43.43 -12.67 32.75
CA PRO A 750 -44.04 -12.43 34.05
C PRO A 750 -45.37 -11.66 33.91
N GLU A 751 -46.30 -11.85 34.86
CA GLU A 751 -47.60 -11.13 34.89
C GLU A 751 -47.43 -9.60 34.92
N ASN A 752 -46.30 -9.11 35.42
CA ASN A 752 -45.89 -7.72 35.40
C ASN A 752 -44.49 -7.61 34.78
N SER A 753 -44.34 -6.75 33.76
CA SER A 753 -43.07 -6.52 33.05
C SER A 753 -41.90 -6.13 33.95
N ASN A 754 -42.19 -5.54 35.12
CA ASN A 754 -41.17 -5.11 36.08
C ASN A 754 -40.54 -6.27 36.86
N ASP A 755 -41.13 -7.45 36.81
CA ASP A 755 -40.66 -8.63 37.55
C ASP A 755 -39.63 -9.45 36.74
N ILE A 756 -39.18 -8.97 35.56
CA ILE A 756 -38.14 -9.63 34.76
C ILE A 756 -36.83 -9.81 35.55
N ASP A 757 -36.39 -8.83 36.35
CA ASP A 757 -35.20 -9.01 37.21
C ASP A 757 -35.41 -10.12 38.25
N VAL A 758 -36.64 -10.29 38.76
CA VAL A 758 -37.01 -11.32 39.75
C VAL A 758 -37.08 -12.70 39.09
N MET A 759 -37.60 -12.77 37.86
CA MET A 759 -37.64 -13.99 37.04
C MET A 759 -36.23 -14.45 36.68
N LEU A 760 -35.41 -13.56 36.10
CA LEU A 760 -34.03 -13.85 35.70
C LEU A 760 -33.11 -14.20 36.89
N SER A 761 -33.43 -13.75 38.10
CA SER A 761 -32.72 -14.13 39.33
C SER A 761 -33.35 -15.33 40.06
N THR A 762 -34.45 -15.92 39.57
CA THR A 762 -35.06 -17.11 40.19
C THR A 762 -34.43 -18.40 39.66
N LEU A 763 -34.13 -19.33 40.56
CA LEU A 763 -33.89 -20.73 40.23
C LEU A 763 -34.92 -21.66 40.89
N LYS A 764 -35.04 -22.86 40.32
CA LYS A 764 -35.87 -23.96 40.82
C LYS A 764 -35.06 -25.26 40.86
N VAL A 765 -35.12 -25.98 41.97
CA VAL A 765 -34.45 -27.28 42.14
C VAL A 765 -35.20 -28.35 41.34
N ILE A 766 -34.49 -29.06 40.45
CA ILE A 766 -35.06 -30.08 39.56
C ILE A 766 -34.59 -31.51 39.88
N THR A 767 -33.45 -31.66 40.56
CA THR A 767 -33.03 -32.92 41.20
C THR A 767 -33.90 -33.25 42.42
N LYS A 768 -33.89 -34.49 42.91
CA LYS A 768 -34.65 -34.92 44.08
C LYS A 768 -34.24 -34.15 45.35
N THR A 769 -32.93 -34.10 45.61
CA THR A 769 -32.32 -33.32 46.69
C THR A 769 -30.99 -32.73 46.23
N LEU A 770 -30.63 -31.56 46.76
CA LEU A 770 -29.39 -30.84 46.47
C LEU A 770 -28.77 -30.34 47.79
N ASN A 771 -27.46 -30.53 47.95
CA ASN A 771 -26.75 -30.12 49.16
C ASN A 771 -26.47 -28.61 49.17
N VAL A 772 -26.71 -27.98 50.32
CA VAL A 772 -26.47 -26.56 50.59
C VAL A 772 -25.15 -26.42 51.35
N ARG A 773 -24.30 -25.47 50.98
CA ARG A 773 -22.93 -25.32 51.48
C ARG A 773 -22.57 -23.91 51.96
N THR A 774 -21.52 -23.79 52.76
CA THR A 774 -20.99 -22.49 53.23
C THR A 774 -20.22 -21.69 52.18
N GLY A 775 -20.02 -22.21 50.96
CA GLY A 775 -19.28 -21.53 49.89
C GLY A 775 -19.33 -22.28 48.55
N PRO A 776 -18.83 -21.68 47.46
CA PRO A 776 -18.99 -22.13 46.08
C PRO A 776 -18.04 -23.27 45.67
N SER A 777 -18.02 -24.37 46.41
CA SER A 777 -17.36 -25.62 46.02
C SER A 777 -17.82 -26.82 46.85
N THR A 778 -17.51 -28.03 46.40
CA THR A 778 -17.71 -29.28 47.16
C THR A 778 -16.89 -29.37 48.45
N ASN A 779 -15.89 -28.51 48.63
CA ASN A 779 -14.99 -28.53 49.79
C ASN A 779 -15.55 -27.73 50.98
N TYR A 780 -16.53 -26.86 50.74
CA TYR A 780 -17.22 -26.11 51.80
C TYR A 780 -18.21 -26.99 52.58
N THR A 781 -18.35 -26.71 53.87
CA THR A 781 -19.21 -27.46 54.80
C THR A 781 -20.63 -27.60 54.29
N ASN A 782 -21.16 -28.83 54.25
CA ASN A 782 -22.57 -29.10 54.00
C ASN A 782 -23.40 -28.69 55.24
N ILE A 783 -24.46 -27.92 55.02
CA ILE A 783 -25.24 -27.24 56.07
C ILE A 783 -26.75 -27.44 55.92
N GLY A 784 -27.19 -28.26 54.95
CA GLY A 784 -28.60 -28.56 54.72
C GLY A 784 -28.83 -29.16 53.34
N GLN A 785 -30.09 -29.47 53.04
CA GLN A 785 -30.53 -29.88 51.71
C GLN A 785 -31.75 -29.07 51.29
N VAL A 786 -31.91 -28.90 49.98
CA VAL A 786 -33.11 -28.37 49.33
C VAL A 786 -33.70 -29.44 48.41
N GLU A 787 -35.02 -29.46 48.28
CA GLU A 787 -35.78 -30.52 47.62
C GLU A 787 -36.36 -30.09 46.27
N LYS A 788 -36.73 -31.08 45.44
CA LYS A 788 -37.33 -30.84 44.12
C LYS A 788 -38.54 -29.88 44.20
N ASN A 789 -38.59 -28.95 43.25
CA ASN A 789 -39.54 -27.85 43.11
C ASN A 789 -39.40 -26.69 44.11
N GLN A 790 -38.53 -26.75 45.13
CA GLN A 790 -38.18 -25.55 45.89
C GLN A 790 -37.51 -24.53 44.96
N SER A 791 -37.81 -23.25 45.15
CA SER A 791 -37.31 -22.15 44.31
C SER A 791 -36.68 -21.08 45.19
N PHE A 792 -35.62 -20.44 44.69
CA PHE A 792 -34.81 -19.49 45.43
C PHE A 792 -34.37 -18.33 44.54
N GLN A 793 -34.19 -17.16 45.13
CA GLN A 793 -33.53 -16.02 44.50
C GLN A 793 -32.00 -16.19 44.54
N ILE A 794 -31.36 -15.96 43.40
CA ILE A 794 -29.90 -15.94 43.22
C ILE A 794 -29.40 -14.58 43.71
N LEU A 795 -28.67 -14.59 44.83
CA LEU A 795 -28.05 -13.41 45.43
C LEU A 795 -26.70 -13.09 44.79
N SER A 796 -26.01 -14.13 44.30
CA SER A 796 -24.69 -14.06 43.68
C SER A 796 -24.39 -15.36 42.89
N SER A 797 -23.41 -15.31 41.99
CA SER A 797 -22.95 -16.45 41.20
C SER A 797 -21.42 -16.54 41.19
N GLN A 798 -20.85 -17.70 41.48
CA GLN A 798 -19.40 -17.91 41.44
C GLN A 798 -19.05 -19.36 41.05
N ASN A 799 -18.18 -19.53 40.06
CA ASN A 799 -17.60 -20.82 39.66
C ASN A 799 -18.61 -21.97 39.44
N GLY A 800 -19.81 -21.67 38.89
CA GLY A 800 -20.87 -22.67 38.71
C GLY A 800 -21.69 -22.99 39.97
N TRP A 801 -21.67 -22.10 40.97
CA TRP A 801 -22.51 -22.15 42.17
C TRP A 801 -23.33 -20.86 42.28
N PHE A 802 -24.52 -20.97 42.86
CA PHE A 802 -25.41 -19.85 43.16
C PHE A 802 -25.54 -19.66 44.66
N GLU A 803 -25.46 -18.41 45.10
CA GLU A 803 -25.75 -18.00 46.48
C GLU A 803 -27.25 -17.77 46.62
N ILE A 804 -27.85 -18.35 47.66
CA ILE A 804 -29.28 -18.29 47.98
C ILE A 804 -29.46 -17.91 49.45
N ASN A 805 -30.63 -17.37 49.80
CA ASN A 805 -31.05 -17.32 51.20
C ASN A 805 -31.60 -18.70 51.62
N PHE A 806 -30.94 -19.37 52.55
CA PHE A 806 -31.36 -20.64 53.12
C PHE A 806 -31.59 -20.48 54.62
N ASN A 807 -32.86 -20.44 55.06
CA ASN A 807 -33.23 -20.26 56.46
C ASN A 807 -32.65 -18.99 57.12
N GLY A 808 -32.71 -17.85 56.43
CA GLY A 808 -32.31 -16.53 56.96
C GLY A 808 -30.81 -16.23 56.88
N ARG A 809 -30.02 -17.09 56.23
CA ARG A 809 -28.57 -16.96 56.05
C ARG A 809 -28.19 -17.23 54.60
N ASN A 810 -27.18 -16.52 54.11
CA ASN A 810 -26.61 -16.81 52.79
C ASN A 810 -25.94 -18.20 52.79
N ALA A 811 -26.13 -18.92 51.70
CA ALA A 811 -25.59 -20.25 51.48
C ALA A 811 -25.49 -20.58 49.99
N TRP A 812 -24.70 -21.57 49.62
CA TRP A 812 -24.38 -21.89 48.23
C TRP A 812 -24.91 -23.25 47.79
N ILE A 813 -25.49 -23.31 46.60
CA ILE A 813 -25.89 -24.55 45.93
C ILE A 813 -25.23 -24.64 44.54
N SER A 814 -25.07 -25.85 44.02
CA SER A 814 -24.47 -26.03 42.69
C SER A 814 -25.45 -25.58 41.60
N GLY A 815 -24.99 -24.69 40.72
CA GLY A 815 -25.73 -24.16 39.58
C GLY A 815 -25.73 -25.06 38.34
N SER A 816 -25.38 -26.34 38.49
CA SER A 816 -25.43 -27.29 37.38
C SER A 816 -26.85 -27.45 36.86
N GLN A 817 -27.01 -27.44 35.54
CA GLN A 817 -28.28 -27.69 34.84
C GLN A 817 -28.88 -29.09 35.12
N ASN A 818 -28.11 -30.01 35.72
CA ASN A 818 -28.60 -31.31 36.21
C ASN A 818 -29.33 -31.21 37.56
N TYR A 819 -29.18 -30.09 38.29
CA TYR A 819 -29.66 -29.91 39.65
C TYR A 819 -30.66 -28.75 39.80
N VAL A 820 -30.45 -27.65 39.08
CA VAL A 820 -31.33 -26.48 39.06
C VAL A 820 -31.67 -26.05 37.63
N LYS A 821 -32.85 -25.46 37.44
CA LYS A 821 -33.18 -24.62 36.28
C LYS A 821 -33.26 -23.17 36.75
N VAL A 822 -32.58 -22.25 36.08
CA VAL A 822 -32.81 -20.79 36.23
C VAL A 822 -33.99 -20.40 35.36
N ASP A 823 -34.86 -19.49 35.83
CA ASP A 823 -36.04 -19.06 35.07
C ASP A 823 -35.68 -17.98 34.02
N ASN A 824 -34.85 -18.39 33.06
CA ASN A 824 -34.28 -17.52 32.03
C ASN A 824 -34.99 -17.64 30.67
N ASP A 825 -36.13 -18.33 30.60
CA ASP A 825 -36.88 -18.60 29.36
C ASP A 825 -37.27 -17.31 28.61
N VAL A 826 -37.45 -16.20 29.32
CA VAL A 826 -37.71 -14.87 28.75
C VAL A 826 -36.57 -14.36 27.86
N LEU A 827 -35.33 -14.82 28.05
CA LEU A 827 -34.19 -14.48 27.19
C LEU A 827 -34.34 -14.99 25.75
N GLN A 828 -35.33 -15.84 25.46
CA GLN A 828 -35.63 -16.21 24.07
C GLN A 828 -36.13 -15.03 23.21
N PHE A 829 -36.68 -13.99 23.85
CA PHE A 829 -37.11 -12.75 23.22
C PHE A 829 -36.01 -11.68 23.19
N LEU A 830 -34.83 -11.96 23.74
CA LEU A 830 -33.71 -11.01 23.71
C LEU A 830 -33.33 -10.67 22.26
N LYS A 831 -33.19 -9.37 21.98
CA LYS A 831 -32.77 -8.83 20.69
C LYS A 831 -31.27 -9.01 20.51
N LEU A 832 -30.90 -9.91 19.62
CA LEU A 832 -29.53 -10.30 19.29
C LEU A 832 -28.88 -9.40 18.23
N SER A 833 -29.65 -8.51 17.60
CA SER A 833 -29.11 -7.47 16.70
C SER A 833 -28.62 -6.24 17.48
N GLY A 834 -27.41 -5.78 17.20
CA GLY A 834 -26.85 -4.55 17.75
C GLY A 834 -26.25 -4.67 19.16
N SER A 835 -25.42 -3.69 19.51
CA SER A 835 -24.52 -3.72 20.68
C SER A 835 -25.23 -3.41 22.01
N SER A 836 -24.81 -4.10 23.09
CA SER A 836 -25.16 -3.76 24.47
C SER A 836 -24.28 -2.64 25.05
N GLY A 837 -23.16 -2.32 24.39
CA GLY A 837 -22.24 -1.27 24.81
C GLY A 837 -21.28 -1.67 25.92
N ILE A 838 -20.83 -2.93 25.97
CA ILE A 838 -19.74 -3.36 26.86
C ILE A 838 -18.36 -2.95 26.29
N SER A 839 -17.42 -2.54 27.14
CA SER A 839 -16.09 -2.12 26.67
C SER A 839 -15.20 -3.32 26.30
N VAL A 840 -14.22 -3.12 25.42
CA VAL A 840 -13.23 -4.15 25.06
C VAL A 840 -12.43 -4.61 26.29
N ASN A 841 -12.09 -3.69 27.20
CA ASN A 841 -11.43 -3.99 28.46
C ASN A 841 -12.29 -4.91 29.34
N ASP A 842 -13.59 -4.65 29.43
CA ASP A 842 -14.52 -5.47 30.21
C ASP A 842 -14.74 -6.85 29.57
N MET A 843 -14.90 -6.94 28.25
CA MET A 843 -14.94 -8.23 27.54
C MET A 843 -13.66 -9.05 27.78
N ASN A 844 -12.49 -8.42 27.76
CA ASN A 844 -11.22 -9.11 28.00
C ASN A 844 -11.06 -9.63 29.45
N LYS A 845 -11.69 -8.99 30.44
CA LYS A 845 -11.74 -9.51 31.83
C LYS A 845 -12.56 -10.80 31.93
N GLU A 846 -13.67 -10.89 31.20
CA GLU A 846 -14.53 -12.09 31.19
C GLU A 846 -13.93 -13.22 30.34
N LEU A 847 -13.21 -12.87 29.26
CA LEU A 847 -12.47 -13.82 28.41
C LEU A 847 -11.13 -14.27 29.02
N ALA A 848 -10.72 -13.77 30.19
CA ALA A 848 -9.37 -13.96 30.73
C ALA A 848 -8.94 -15.44 30.91
N SER A 849 -9.90 -16.35 31.13
CA SER A 849 -9.69 -17.80 31.25
C SER A 849 -10.26 -18.62 30.08
N ALA A 850 -10.68 -17.98 28.99
CA ALA A 850 -11.43 -18.59 27.88
C ALA A 850 -10.53 -19.23 26.80
N GLY A 851 -9.46 -19.94 27.21
CA GLY A 851 -8.56 -20.63 26.28
C GLY A 851 -8.06 -19.73 25.14
N ILE A 852 -8.29 -20.16 23.89
CA ILE A 852 -7.91 -19.41 22.68
C ILE A 852 -8.72 -18.11 22.46
N LEU A 853 -9.86 -17.93 23.13
CA LEU A 853 -10.67 -16.71 23.06
C LEU A 853 -10.16 -15.60 24.01
N LYS A 854 -9.11 -15.86 24.79
CA LYS A 854 -8.49 -14.87 25.68
C LYS A 854 -8.04 -13.63 24.92
N ASN A 855 -8.35 -12.45 25.48
CA ASN A 855 -8.08 -11.12 24.90
C ASN A 855 -8.81 -10.79 23.57
N MET A 856 -9.68 -11.66 23.03
CA MET A 856 -10.36 -11.46 21.74
C MET A 856 -11.50 -10.43 21.76
N GLY A 857 -11.72 -9.69 22.86
CA GLY A 857 -12.81 -8.72 23.00
C GLY A 857 -12.80 -7.59 21.97
N SER A 858 -11.64 -7.24 21.42
CA SER A 858 -11.52 -6.31 20.27
C SER A 858 -12.12 -6.91 18.99
N VAL A 859 -11.90 -8.20 18.75
CA VAL A 859 -12.42 -8.95 17.61
C VAL A 859 -13.93 -9.16 17.74
N PHE A 860 -14.42 -9.52 18.93
CA PHE A 860 -15.86 -9.58 19.21
C PHE A 860 -16.56 -8.22 19.06
N SER A 861 -15.91 -7.13 19.51
CA SER A 861 -16.40 -5.77 19.27
C SER A 861 -16.45 -5.40 17.79
N LYS A 862 -15.40 -5.74 17.02
CA LYS A 862 -15.38 -5.56 15.56
C LYS A 862 -16.46 -6.38 14.87
N ALA A 863 -16.67 -7.63 15.29
CA ALA A 863 -17.72 -8.50 14.76
C ALA A 863 -19.13 -7.95 15.03
N SER A 864 -19.38 -7.46 16.26
CA SER A 864 -20.63 -6.80 16.65
C SER A 864 -20.96 -5.60 15.76
N GLN A 865 -19.98 -4.69 15.61
CA GLN A 865 -20.13 -3.48 14.80
C GLN A 865 -20.29 -3.80 13.30
N THR A 866 -19.47 -4.70 12.75
CA THR A 866 -19.45 -5.01 11.30
C THR A 866 -20.72 -5.74 10.86
N TYR A 867 -21.26 -6.62 11.70
CA TYR A 867 -22.34 -7.54 11.33
C TYR A 867 -23.66 -7.28 12.08
N ASN A 868 -23.76 -6.18 12.83
CA ASN A 868 -24.92 -5.81 13.65
C ASN A 868 -25.43 -6.96 14.52
N ILE A 869 -24.53 -7.58 15.30
CA ILE A 869 -24.86 -8.61 16.30
C ILE A 869 -24.43 -8.13 17.68
N ASN A 870 -25.16 -8.49 18.73
CA ASN A 870 -24.77 -8.26 20.10
C ASN A 870 -23.45 -8.96 20.48
N GLU A 871 -22.42 -8.20 20.87
CA GLU A 871 -21.11 -8.74 21.22
C GLU A 871 -21.15 -9.75 22.38
N ILE A 872 -22.07 -9.57 23.33
CA ILE A 872 -22.17 -10.45 24.49
C ILE A 872 -22.80 -11.78 24.10
N TYR A 873 -23.80 -11.77 23.20
CA TYR A 873 -24.33 -13.01 22.60
C TYR A 873 -23.24 -13.76 21.81
N LEU A 874 -22.42 -13.07 21.00
CA LEU A 874 -21.31 -13.73 20.30
C LEU A 874 -20.32 -14.37 21.27
N ILE A 875 -19.97 -13.71 22.38
CA ILE A 875 -19.10 -14.27 23.41
C ILE A 875 -19.79 -15.46 24.12
N SER A 876 -21.05 -15.33 24.54
CA SER A 876 -21.85 -16.42 25.13
C SER A 876 -21.86 -17.66 24.26
N HIS A 877 -22.18 -17.49 22.97
CA HIS A 877 -22.29 -18.58 22.02
C HIS A 877 -20.92 -19.21 21.76
N ALA A 878 -19.88 -18.41 21.51
CA ALA A 878 -18.52 -18.93 21.32
C ALA A 878 -18.01 -19.69 22.56
N LEU A 879 -18.23 -19.18 23.78
CA LEU A 879 -17.84 -19.88 25.01
C LEU A 879 -18.55 -21.23 25.17
N LEU A 880 -19.80 -21.35 24.74
CA LEU A 880 -20.52 -22.63 24.74
C LEU A 880 -19.97 -23.60 23.69
N GLU A 881 -20.00 -23.20 22.41
CA GLU A 881 -19.63 -24.08 21.28
C GLU A 881 -18.16 -24.54 21.34
N THR A 882 -17.29 -23.73 21.93
CA THR A 882 -15.84 -24.03 22.04
C THR A 882 -15.43 -24.67 23.36
N GLY A 883 -16.36 -24.90 24.29
CA GLY A 883 -16.03 -25.38 25.64
C GLY A 883 -15.05 -24.45 26.37
N TYR A 884 -15.39 -23.16 26.50
CA TYR A 884 -14.53 -22.09 27.02
C TYR A 884 -13.19 -21.97 26.26
N GLY A 885 -13.21 -22.12 24.93
CA GLY A 885 -12.05 -21.94 24.05
C GLY A 885 -11.04 -23.09 24.12
N THR A 886 -11.48 -24.31 24.42
CA THR A 886 -10.61 -25.50 24.60
C THR A 886 -10.92 -26.68 23.69
N SER A 887 -12.06 -26.68 22.99
CA SER A 887 -12.43 -27.75 22.04
C SER A 887 -11.48 -27.80 20.84
N GLU A 888 -11.30 -28.99 20.26
CA GLU A 888 -10.43 -29.25 19.11
C GLU A 888 -10.70 -28.32 17.90
N LEU A 889 -11.99 -28.12 17.56
CA LEU A 889 -12.43 -27.18 16.51
C LEU A 889 -12.03 -25.73 16.78
N ALA A 890 -11.99 -25.32 18.05
CA ALA A 890 -11.64 -23.98 18.46
C ALA A 890 -10.12 -23.77 18.53
N THR A 891 -9.37 -24.79 18.98
CA THR A 891 -7.90 -24.72 19.08
C THR A 891 -7.18 -24.91 17.74
N GLY A 892 -7.87 -25.45 16.73
CA GLY A 892 -7.41 -25.55 15.35
C GLY A 892 -7.27 -27.00 14.87
N VAL A 893 -7.81 -27.28 13.68
CA VAL A 893 -7.77 -28.60 13.02
C VAL A 893 -7.05 -28.45 11.67
N LYS A 894 -6.23 -29.44 11.28
CA LYS A 894 -5.46 -29.38 10.02
C LYS A 894 -6.23 -30.02 8.86
N VAL A 895 -6.56 -29.22 7.84
CA VAL A 895 -7.26 -29.62 6.61
C VAL A 895 -6.39 -29.28 5.42
N ASN A 896 -6.05 -30.27 4.58
CA ASN A 896 -5.19 -30.11 3.39
C ASN A 896 -3.88 -29.34 3.68
N GLY A 897 -3.27 -29.59 4.85
CA GLY A 897 -2.04 -28.90 5.29
C GLY A 897 -2.24 -27.56 6.01
N VAL A 898 -3.42 -26.95 5.92
CA VAL A 898 -3.74 -25.64 6.54
C VAL A 898 -4.44 -25.86 7.90
N THR A 899 -4.02 -25.14 8.94
CA THR A 899 -4.74 -25.12 10.23
C THR A 899 -5.93 -24.16 10.14
N VAL A 900 -7.11 -24.62 10.55
CA VAL A 900 -8.37 -23.87 10.46
C VAL A 900 -9.17 -23.97 11.76
N TYR A 901 -9.92 -22.91 12.06
CA TYR A 901 -10.52 -22.67 13.37
C TYR A 901 -12.04 -22.46 13.22
N ASN A 902 -12.84 -22.94 14.16
CA ASN A 902 -14.29 -22.80 14.15
C ASN A 902 -14.82 -22.50 15.56
N MET A 903 -15.25 -21.26 15.78
CA MET A 903 -15.63 -20.76 17.11
C MET A 903 -17.12 -20.87 17.43
N PHE A 904 -17.94 -21.43 16.53
CA PHE A 904 -19.40 -21.49 16.67
C PHE A 904 -20.01 -22.82 16.17
N GLY A 905 -19.21 -23.89 16.07
CA GLY A 905 -19.68 -25.20 15.60
C GLY A 905 -20.21 -25.25 14.16
N ILE A 906 -20.03 -24.20 13.35
CA ILE A 906 -20.73 -24.03 12.08
C ILE A 906 -20.31 -25.13 11.09
N GLY A 907 -21.27 -25.99 10.71
CA GLY A 907 -21.05 -27.14 9.83
C GLY A 907 -20.67 -28.45 10.54
N ALA A 908 -20.64 -28.48 11.88
CA ALA A 908 -20.47 -29.71 12.64
C ALA A 908 -21.80 -30.50 12.71
N TYR A 909 -21.79 -31.77 12.32
CA TYR A 909 -22.97 -32.66 12.36
C TYR A 909 -22.64 -34.00 13.03
N ASP A 910 -23.64 -34.57 13.71
CA ASP A 910 -23.56 -35.60 14.78
C ASP A 910 -22.49 -36.69 14.64
N SER A 911 -22.32 -37.30 13.46
CA SER A 911 -21.41 -38.44 13.29
C SER A 911 -19.94 -38.07 13.06
N ASN A 912 -19.65 -36.83 12.65
CA ASN A 912 -18.32 -36.39 12.21
C ASN A 912 -18.08 -34.89 12.53
N ALA A 913 -18.59 -34.41 13.67
CA ALA A 913 -18.64 -33.00 14.07
C ALA A 913 -17.34 -32.23 13.80
N VAL A 914 -16.21 -32.71 14.32
CA VAL A 914 -14.89 -32.07 14.15
C VAL A 914 -14.46 -32.02 12.68
N LYS A 915 -14.55 -33.13 11.95
CA LYS A 915 -14.13 -33.20 10.54
C LYS A 915 -14.96 -32.27 9.65
N LEU A 916 -16.27 -32.22 9.85
CA LEU A 916 -17.18 -31.41 9.03
C LEU A 916 -17.09 -29.92 9.39
N GLY A 917 -17.00 -29.59 10.69
CA GLY A 917 -16.77 -28.20 11.14
C GLY A 917 -15.41 -27.64 10.71
N ALA A 918 -14.37 -28.48 10.64
CA ALA A 918 -13.04 -28.10 10.14
C ALA A 918 -13.03 -27.93 8.62
N GLN A 919 -13.60 -28.89 7.87
CA GLN A 919 -13.78 -28.78 6.42
C GLN A 919 -14.55 -27.50 6.06
N ARG A 920 -15.59 -27.15 6.83
CA ARG A 920 -16.35 -25.91 6.63
C ARG A 920 -15.56 -24.65 6.96
N ALA A 921 -14.71 -24.67 7.98
CA ALA A 921 -13.80 -23.57 8.30
C ALA A 921 -12.74 -23.35 7.19
N TYR A 922 -12.26 -24.43 6.58
CA TYR A 922 -11.35 -24.39 5.42
C TYR A 922 -12.00 -23.76 4.18
N GLU A 923 -13.21 -24.19 3.81
CA GLU A 923 -13.99 -23.61 2.71
C GLU A 923 -14.28 -22.11 2.86
N LEU A 924 -14.31 -21.61 4.10
CA LEU A 924 -14.61 -20.21 4.42
C LEU A 924 -13.37 -19.39 4.78
N GLY A 925 -12.16 -19.95 4.64
CA GLY A 925 -10.89 -19.25 4.87
C GLY A 925 -10.61 -18.88 6.33
N TRP A 926 -11.14 -19.64 7.30
CA TRP A 926 -10.99 -19.37 8.73
C TRP A 926 -9.64 -19.88 9.27
N THR A 927 -8.55 -19.37 8.71
CA THR A 927 -7.17 -19.80 8.99
C THR A 927 -6.56 -19.17 10.24
N THR A 928 -7.30 -18.35 10.97
CA THR A 928 -6.91 -17.81 12.29
C THR A 928 -8.13 -17.74 13.22
N PRO A 929 -7.95 -17.67 14.55
CA PRO A 929 -9.04 -17.43 15.52
C PRO A 929 -9.90 -16.21 15.19
N GLU A 930 -9.28 -15.12 14.72
CA GLU A 930 -9.97 -13.86 14.41
C GLU A 930 -10.75 -13.96 13.11
N LYS A 931 -10.18 -14.60 12.07
CA LYS A 931 -10.87 -14.92 10.82
C LYS A 931 -12.10 -15.83 11.11
N ALA A 932 -12.00 -16.76 12.07
CA ALA A 932 -13.12 -17.59 12.53
C ALA A 932 -14.19 -16.82 13.33
N ILE A 933 -13.81 -15.93 14.26
CA ILE A 933 -14.78 -15.09 15.01
C ILE A 933 -15.56 -14.19 14.04
N LEU A 934 -14.86 -13.48 13.16
CA LEU A 934 -15.48 -12.56 12.18
C LEU A 934 -16.31 -13.32 11.14
N GLY A 935 -15.83 -14.45 10.63
CA GLY A 935 -16.52 -15.27 9.64
C GLY A 935 -17.77 -15.97 10.20
N GLY A 936 -17.70 -16.48 11.43
CA GLY A 936 -18.85 -17.06 12.12
C GLY A 936 -19.93 -16.02 12.44
N ALA A 937 -19.55 -14.84 12.95
CA ALA A 937 -20.48 -13.73 13.15
C ALA A 937 -21.14 -13.28 11.83
N LYS A 938 -20.38 -13.18 10.73
CA LYS A 938 -20.93 -12.92 9.38
C LYS A 938 -21.98 -13.96 8.98
N TRP A 939 -21.71 -15.24 9.22
CA TRP A 939 -22.64 -16.32 8.90
C TRP A 939 -23.93 -16.22 9.73
N ILE A 940 -23.83 -16.09 11.06
CA ILE A 940 -24.99 -15.94 11.96
C ILE A 940 -25.84 -14.72 11.56
N SER A 941 -25.19 -13.60 11.20
CA SER A 941 -25.88 -12.39 10.76
C SER A 941 -26.65 -12.60 9.46
N ASN A 942 -25.97 -13.11 8.43
CA ASN A 942 -26.54 -13.23 7.09
C ASN A 942 -27.61 -14.33 7.00
N GLN A 943 -27.49 -15.41 7.79
CA GLN A 943 -28.52 -16.46 7.81
C GLN A 943 -29.74 -16.06 8.64
N TYR A 944 -29.57 -15.43 9.81
CA TYR A 944 -30.68 -15.19 10.73
C TYR A 944 -30.88 -13.72 11.11
N ILE A 945 -29.94 -13.11 11.85
CA ILE A 945 -30.19 -11.87 12.61
C ILE A 945 -30.49 -10.68 11.70
N ASN A 946 -29.71 -10.50 10.63
CA ASN A 946 -29.88 -9.42 9.65
C ASN A 946 -30.24 -9.99 8.25
N ASN A 947 -30.83 -11.19 8.21
CA ASN A 947 -31.30 -11.78 6.96
C ASN A 947 -32.42 -10.94 6.34
N SER A 948 -32.24 -10.49 5.10
CA SER A 948 -33.12 -9.53 4.43
C SER A 948 -34.54 -10.02 4.14
N ILE A 949 -34.83 -11.31 4.29
CA ILE A 949 -36.17 -11.90 4.10
C ILE A 949 -36.80 -12.23 5.46
N TYR A 950 -36.06 -12.88 6.36
CA TYR A 950 -36.63 -13.47 7.58
C TYR A 950 -36.47 -12.62 8.84
N LEU A 951 -35.41 -11.79 8.94
CA LEU A 951 -35.11 -10.88 10.08
C LEU A 951 -35.30 -11.54 11.47
N GLN A 952 -34.56 -12.61 11.72
CA GLN A 952 -34.69 -13.46 12.91
C GLN A 952 -33.69 -13.06 13.99
N ASP A 953 -33.88 -11.86 14.54
CA ASP A 953 -33.01 -11.23 15.54
C ASP A 953 -33.31 -11.60 17.00
N THR A 954 -34.09 -12.65 17.26
CA THR A 954 -34.26 -13.26 18.60
C THR A 954 -34.28 -14.79 18.47
N LEU A 955 -33.91 -15.52 19.54
CA LEU A 955 -33.97 -17.00 19.55
C LEU A 955 -35.39 -17.52 19.25
N TYR A 956 -36.41 -16.84 19.76
CA TYR A 956 -37.80 -17.15 19.43
C TYR A 956 -38.05 -17.01 17.92
N LYS A 957 -37.61 -15.90 17.30
CA LYS A 957 -37.82 -15.68 15.86
C LYS A 957 -37.05 -16.72 15.02
N MET A 958 -35.83 -17.08 15.43
CA MET A 958 -35.05 -18.16 14.82
C MET A 958 -35.78 -19.52 14.87
N ARG A 959 -36.50 -19.81 15.97
CA ARG A 959 -37.27 -21.05 16.09
C ARG A 959 -38.61 -21.02 15.36
N TRP A 960 -39.40 -19.97 15.54
CA TRP A 960 -40.83 -19.98 15.17
C TRP A 960 -41.14 -19.24 13.86
N ASN A 961 -40.28 -18.29 13.48
CA ASN A 961 -40.45 -17.38 12.35
C ASN A 961 -41.86 -16.75 12.28
N PRO A 962 -42.22 -15.83 13.21
CA PRO A 962 -43.57 -15.28 13.27
C PRO A 962 -43.98 -14.46 12.03
N SER A 963 -43.04 -13.94 11.24
CA SER A 963 -43.31 -13.28 9.95
C SER A 963 -43.68 -14.29 8.85
N MET A 964 -43.04 -15.47 8.84
CA MET A 964 -43.31 -16.57 7.91
C MET A 964 -43.38 -17.92 8.65
N PRO A 965 -44.48 -18.21 9.39
CA PRO A 965 -44.53 -19.37 10.27
C PRO A 965 -44.26 -20.68 9.54
N SER A 966 -43.46 -21.52 10.18
CA SER A 966 -42.90 -22.79 9.70
C SER A 966 -41.89 -22.72 8.54
N ILE A 967 -41.43 -21.53 8.14
CA ILE A 967 -40.38 -21.35 7.12
C ILE A 967 -39.07 -20.92 7.80
N HIS A 968 -37.92 -21.34 7.26
CA HIS A 968 -36.57 -20.95 7.71
C HIS A 968 -36.39 -21.00 9.25
N GLN A 969 -36.51 -22.21 9.82
CA GLN A 969 -36.45 -22.43 11.26
C GLN A 969 -35.10 -23.05 11.63
N TYR A 970 -34.43 -22.54 12.66
CA TYR A 970 -33.12 -23.03 13.11
C TYR A 970 -33.18 -24.51 13.57
N ALA A 971 -34.29 -24.93 14.16
CA ALA A 971 -34.47 -26.27 14.70
C ALA A 971 -35.94 -26.74 14.62
N THR A 972 -36.12 -28.07 14.56
CA THR A 972 -37.44 -28.72 14.61
C THR A 972 -37.96 -28.94 16.03
N ASP A 973 -37.07 -29.00 17.04
CA ASP A 973 -37.42 -29.13 18.46
C ASP A 973 -38.18 -27.90 18.96
N ILE A 974 -39.43 -28.08 19.40
CA ILE A 974 -40.26 -27.02 19.99
C ILE A 974 -39.58 -26.32 21.18
N GLY A 975 -38.75 -27.03 21.94
CA GLY A 975 -38.07 -26.49 23.11
C GLY A 975 -36.78 -25.72 22.80
N TRP A 976 -36.32 -25.70 21.55
CA TRP A 976 -34.96 -25.28 21.20
C TRP A 976 -34.59 -23.88 21.70
N ALA A 977 -35.47 -22.89 21.50
CA ALA A 977 -35.19 -21.49 21.86
C ALA A 977 -35.01 -21.32 23.38
N VAL A 978 -35.86 -21.99 24.17
CA VAL A 978 -35.77 -22.06 25.65
C VAL A 978 -34.55 -22.87 26.11
N LYS A 979 -34.12 -23.90 25.37
CA LYS A 979 -32.89 -24.63 25.73
C LYS A 979 -31.65 -23.74 25.58
N GLN A 980 -31.63 -22.82 24.60
CA GLN A 980 -30.50 -21.93 24.36
C GLN A 980 -30.36 -20.79 25.39
N THR A 981 -31.40 -20.42 26.13
CA THR A 981 -31.36 -19.26 27.06
C THR A 981 -30.33 -19.43 28.18
N ASN A 982 -30.01 -20.68 28.56
CA ASN A 982 -28.95 -20.97 29.53
C ASN A 982 -27.54 -20.56 29.07
N SER A 983 -27.30 -20.37 27.77
CA SER A 983 -26.04 -19.81 27.27
C SER A 983 -25.94 -18.29 27.47
N LEU A 984 -27.08 -17.63 27.70
CA LEU A 984 -27.21 -16.18 27.84
C LEU A 984 -27.12 -15.68 29.30
N ASP A 985 -26.84 -16.56 30.26
CA ASP A 985 -26.56 -16.20 31.67
C ASP A 985 -25.50 -15.09 31.78
N LEU A 986 -24.40 -15.24 31.03
CA LEU A 986 -23.35 -14.24 30.90
C LEU A 986 -23.90 -12.86 30.55
N LEU A 987 -24.90 -12.79 29.68
CA LEU A 987 -25.47 -11.54 29.18
C LEU A 987 -26.31 -10.83 30.25
N VAL A 988 -27.04 -11.58 31.08
CA VAL A 988 -27.71 -11.04 32.29
C VAL A 988 -26.67 -10.57 33.31
N ARG A 989 -25.68 -11.41 33.62
CA ARG A 989 -24.61 -11.11 34.57
C ARG A 989 -23.80 -9.86 34.20
N LEU A 990 -23.51 -9.67 32.91
CA LEU A 990 -22.79 -8.49 32.41
C LEU A 990 -23.67 -7.25 32.31
N SER A 991 -24.97 -7.40 32.04
CA SER A 991 -25.94 -6.29 32.15
C SER A 991 -25.93 -5.69 33.55
N GLN A 992 -26.13 -6.53 34.57
CA GLN A 992 -26.15 -6.13 35.98
C GLN A 992 -24.78 -5.58 36.43
N LYS A 993 -23.67 -6.19 36.02
CA LYS A 993 -22.31 -5.79 36.43
C LYS A 993 -21.83 -4.46 35.84
N TYR A 994 -22.28 -4.09 34.64
CA TYR A 994 -21.78 -2.91 33.91
C TYR A 994 -22.85 -1.85 33.59
N ASP A 995 -24.02 -1.94 34.24
CA ASP A 995 -25.22 -1.13 34.01
C ASP A 995 -25.61 -1.06 32.50
N LEU A 996 -25.67 -2.19 31.81
CA LEU A 996 -26.11 -2.26 30.41
C LEU A 996 -27.65 -2.42 30.33
N VAL A 997 -28.24 -2.10 29.19
CA VAL A 997 -29.71 -2.23 28.99
C VAL A 997 -29.99 -3.31 27.97
N LEU A 998 -30.69 -4.36 28.38
CA LEU A 998 -31.09 -5.48 27.53
C LEU A 998 -32.37 -5.13 26.78
N ASN A 999 -32.38 -5.31 25.46
CA ASN A 999 -33.56 -5.06 24.63
C ASN A 999 -34.25 -6.40 24.33
N PHE A 1000 -35.55 -6.48 24.60
CA PHE A 1000 -36.39 -7.64 24.30
C PHE A 1000 -37.43 -7.27 23.25
N ASP A 1001 -37.73 -8.21 22.34
CA ASP A 1001 -38.70 -8.07 21.27
C ASP A 1001 -39.66 -9.27 21.28
N VAL A 1002 -40.80 -9.07 21.94
CA VAL A 1002 -41.87 -10.05 22.10
C VAL A 1002 -42.75 -10.04 20.84
N PRO A 1003 -42.94 -11.19 20.17
CA PRO A 1003 -43.85 -11.26 19.03
C PRO A 1003 -45.30 -11.30 19.50
N ILE A 1004 -46.14 -10.50 18.86
CA ILE A 1004 -47.58 -10.45 19.10
C ILE A 1004 -48.29 -10.92 17.84
N TYR A 1005 -49.12 -11.95 17.96
CA TYR A 1005 -49.91 -12.51 16.86
C TYR A 1005 -51.27 -11.80 16.75
N LYS A 1006 -51.87 -11.86 15.55
CA LYS A 1006 -53.16 -11.25 15.24
C LYS A 1006 -54.37 -12.09 15.72
#